data_AF-A0A1F3P3L4-F1
#
_entry.id   AF-A0A1F3P3L4-F1
#
_cell.length_a   1.000
_cell.length_b   1.000
_cell.length_c   1.000
_cell.angle_alpha   90.00
_cell.angle_beta   90.00
_cell.angle_gamma   90.00
#
_symmetry.space_group_name_H-M   'P 1'
#
loop_
_entity.id
_entity.type
_entity.pdbx_description
1 polymer ?
#
loop_
_entity_poly.entity_id
_entity_poly.type
_entity_poly.pdbx_seq_one_letter_code
_entity_poly.pdbx_strand_id
1 'polypeptide(L)'
;MAVISLCVYGQNGKKFFKAGNEFVESLKYEDAVAQFTSAIGAEPSNPDYYYARGRAYESLIKYSEAKADFEKALVFAPKSVDAMMGMGAVCNKMGNFEEALNYLNKASALDKRNGAIYPEKVITLIGLEKYDMALRASDTAVIIKDTPMNYYYRGIIYTKLNNDLFAKKEFEKSILKDKKLPEPRLALAELLLKTNDAKGAMDQCNEILKNDDRNTAGYMMRSKVYMKNLDYPSAINDLSKNILIEPNNPDFYLYRGKAYQEFNQHTNAINDFSKYISINPENPDAYFTRARSYEEIMNYGKAMEDYTKITVLSEFNMEARKMLKDAQDRLYELNREAVPPEISVVSPAPVNETVEIRGNNKSLLITGKIKDKSKLKSFSINNEAITTVEKGGEYEFLSNINVDGIDKITLVALDDYNNEKSISYSLIRTEITPPQVLILAPYASDDGQIYLDRNDPTLFIQGKINDESKIKSVFIDGVTASYPVGDINPSFTASIDILNKNKIIVEAEDIYGNKQVAEFSLNRTGAVISETNPMGKTWVVFIENSNYSTFASLDGPVKDVNTMQRAFANYDIHNIIWKKDLTKAEMEKFFSIELRDLIKANQVKSLLIWYAGHGKFINDVGYWIPVDAQRDDEFTYFNLSFLRGAMESYLAYLTHTLVITDACESGPSFYQAMRSDLKKRSCDDWQATQFKSSQVFSSAGYELAVDDSQFTRTFATALQNNPNACIPIEDVVAKVATSVGSNNQQKPKFGKITGLKDEDGTFFFIAK
;
A
#
# COMPACT_ATOMS: atom_id res chain seq x y z
N MET A 1 52.48 46.62 92.32
CA MET A 1 52.96 46.69 90.92
C MET A 1 51.79 46.52 89.92
N ALA A 2 50.66 47.22 90.12
CA ALA A 2 49.39 46.95 89.43
C ALA A 2 48.83 48.15 88.63
N VAL A 3 49.68 49.05 88.14
CA VAL A 3 49.23 50.25 87.41
C VAL A 3 49.87 50.37 86.00
N ILE A 4 50.78 49.47 85.62
CA ILE A 4 51.53 49.61 84.35
C ILE A 4 50.96 48.76 83.20
N SER A 5 50.14 47.73 83.46
CA SER A 5 49.68 46.80 82.39
C SER A 5 48.40 47.24 81.65
N LEU A 6 47.58 48.14 82.20
CA LEU A 6 46.39 48.68 81.53
C LEU A 6 46.72 49.78 80.51
N CYS A 7 47.83 50.51 80.68
CA CYS A 7 48.24 51.57 79.77
C CYS A 7 48.83 51.08 78.43
N VAL A 8 49.43 49.88 78.39
CA VAL A 8 50.12 49.38 77.18
C VAL A 8 49.13 48.83 76.15
N TYR A 9 48.04 48.17 76.58
CA TYR A 9 46.99 47.69 75.67
C TYR A 9 46.17 48.84 75.07
N GLY A 10 45.83 49.87 75.85
CA GLY A 10 45.10 51.05 75.36
C GLY A 10 45.91 51.95 74.39
N GLN A 11 47.25 51.94 74.46
CA GLN A 11 48.10 52.67 73.50
C GLN A 11 48.13 51.99 72.12
N ASN A 12 48.06 50.66 72.07
CA ASN A 12 48.03 49.91 70.81
C ASN A 12 46.69 50.04 70.08
N GLY A 13 45.55 50.03 70.80
CA GLY A 13 44.21 50.22 70.21
C GLY A 13 44.08 51.57 69.48
N LYS A 14 44.53 52.66 70.10
CA LYS A 14 44.51 54.00 69.48
C LYS A 14 45.40 54.10 68.24
N LYS A 15 46.54 53.40 68.22
CA LYS A 15 47.43 53.35 67.05
C LYS A 15 46.76 52.66 65.87
N PHE A 16 46.14 51.50 66.11
CA PHE A 16 45.38 50.78 65.07
C PHE A 16 44.18 51.58 64.58
N PHE A 17 43.45 52.25 65.48
CA PHE A 17 42.33 53.11 65.10
C PHE A 17 42.77 54.28 64.20
N LYS A 18 43.89 54.94 64.53
CA LYS A 18 44.46 55.99 63.68
C LYS A 18 44.84 55.47 62.29
N ALA A 19 45.54 54.33 62.23
CA ALA A 19 45.91 53.70 60.96
C ALA A 19 44.66 53.31 60.14
N GLY A 20 43.61 52.81 60.78
CA GLY A 20 42.33 52.52 60.13
C GLY A 20 41.71 53.76 59.50
N ASN A 21 41.70 54.90 60.21
CA ASN A 21 41.21 56.16 59.67
C ASN A 21 42.06 56.66 58.47
N GLU A 22 43.39 56.52 58.54
CA GLU A 22 44.28 56.85 57.40
C GLU A 22 43.98 55.97 56.16
N PHE A 23 43.63 54.70 56.36
CA PHE A 23 43.17 53.82 55.28
C PHE A 23 41.80 54.23 54.73
N VAL A 24 40.85 54.66 55.57
CA VAL A 24 39.57 55.24 55.12
C VAL A 24 39.78 56.49 54.29
N GLU A 25 40.66 57.40 54.73
CA GLU A 25 41.03 58.61 53.97
C GLU A 25 41.66 58.26 52.61
N SER A 26 42.34 57.12 52.52
CA SER A 26 42.93 56.57 51.29
C SER A 26 41.97 55.68 50.49
N LEU A 27 40.69 55.58 50.87
CA LEU A 27 39.65 54.73 50.27
C LEU A 27 39.98 53.22 50.25
N LYS A 28 40.85 52.76 51.16
CA LYS A 28 41.25 51.36 51.32
C LYS A 28 40.46 50.71 52.45
N TYR A 29 39.19 50.41 52.20
CA TYR A 29 38.26 50.03 53.26
C TYR A 29 38.52 48.63 53.85
N GLU A 30 39.04 47.67 53.07
CA GLU A 30 39.42 46.35 53.59
C GLU A 30 40.58 46.44 54.58
N ASP A 31 41.60 47.23 54.25
CA ASP A 31 42.74 47.50 55.13
C ASP A 31 42.28 48.24 56.39
N ALA A 32 41.36 49.20 56.24
CA ALA A 32 40.76 49.90 57.37
C ALA A 32 40.01 48.93 58.30
N VAL A 33 39.20 48.01 57.75
CA VAL A 33 38.51 46.97 58.53
C VAL A 33 39.50 46.10 59.31
N ALA A 34 40.64 45.72 58.70
CA ALA A 34 41.67 44.94 59.37
C ALA A 34 42.31 45.70 60.55
N GLN A 35 42.58 47.00 60.38
CA GLN A 35 43.11 47.84 61.45
C GLN A 35 42.08 48.06 62.57
N PHE A 36 40.82 48.36 62.25
CA PHE A 36 39.78 48.49 63.27
C PHE A 36 39.51 47.18 64.01
N THR A 37 39.61 46.04 63.34
CA THR A 37 39.53 44.73 63.99
C THR A 37 40.67 44.51 64.99
N SER A 38 41.89 44.95 64.64
CA SER A 38 43.04 44.94 65.55
C SER A 38 42.83 45.91 66.72
N ALA A 39 42.22 47.08 66.49
CA ALA A 39 41.85 48.03 67.54
C ALA A 39 40.82 47.44 68.51
N ILE A 40 39.78 46.77 68.01
CA ILE A 40 38.77 46.07 68.81
C ILE A 40 39.39 44.93 69.62
N GLY A 41 40.34 44.19 69.05
CA GLY A 41 41.07 43.15 69.78
C GLY A 41 41.88 43.70 70.96
N ALA A 42 42.40 44.93 70.85
CA ALA A 42 43.15 45.60 71.90
C ALA A 42 42.25 46.26 72.97
N GLU A 43 41.13 46.85 72.58
CA GLU A 43 40.14 47.47 73.48
C GLU A 43 38.69 47.12 73.06
N PRO A 44 38.16 45.97 73.50
CA PRO A 44 36.86 45.46 73.02
C PRO A 44 35.63 46.26 73.46
N SER A 45 35.76 47.17 74.44
CA SER A 45 34.64 47.97 74.98
C SER A 45 34.52 49.36 74.35
N ASN A 46 35.40 49.73 73.42
CA ASN A 46 35.41 51.06 72.83
C ASN A 46 34.39 51.16 71.67
N PRO A 47 33.29 51.93 71.82
CA PRO A 47 32.24 52.02 70.80
C PRO A 47 32.71 52.64 69.48
N ASP A 48 33.71 53.53 69.52
CA ASP A 48 34.20 54.25 68.34
C ASP A 48 34.83 53.30 67.32
N TYR A 49 35.43 52.21 67.79
CA TYR A 49 36.11 51.24 66.92
C TYR A 49 35.10 50.41 66.13
N TYR A 50 34.01 49.98 66.78
CA TYR A 50 32.91 49.31 66.11
C TYR A 50 32.19 50.27 65.16
N TYR A 51 31.92 51.51 65.57
CA TYR A 51 31.33 52.50 64.68
C TYR A 51 32.17 52.73 63.42
N ALA A 52 33.48 52.96 63.56
CA ALA A 52 34.35 53.18 62.41
C ALA A 52 34.47 51.95 61.50
N ARG A 53 34.53 50.74 62.08
CA ARG A 53 34.51 49.49 61.29
C ARG A 53 33.18 49.27 60.59
N GLY A 54 32.06 49.60 61.23
CA GLY A 54 30.74 49.58 60.63
C GLY A 54 30.62 50.52 59.43
N ARG A 55 31.17 51.75 59.51
CA ARG A 55 31.25 52.68 58.37
C ARG A 55 32.15 52.17 57.24
N ALA A 56 33.24 51.47 57.57
CA ALA A 56 34.08 50.83 56.56
C ALA A 56 33.34 49.66 55.89
N TYR A 57 32.63 48.82 56.64
CA TYR A 57 31.78 47.75 56.08
C TYR A 57 30.64 48.29 55.22
N GLU A 58 30.00 49.39 55.61
CA GLU A 58 29.00 50.10 54.81
C GLU A 58 29.59 50.50 53.45
N SER A 59 30.81 51.05 53.45
CA SER A 59 31.53 51.44 52.23
C SER A 59 31.92 50.24 51.34
N LEU A 60 32.05 49.06 51.94
CA LEU A 60 32.26 47.77 51.26
C LEU A 60 30.96 47.07 50.85
N ILE A 61 29.79 47.70 51.02
CA ILE A 61 28.47 47.11 50.72
C ILE A 61 28.18 45.85 51.60
N LYS A 62 28.91 45.70 52.71
CA LYS A 62 28.74 44.62 53.70
C LYS A 62 27.75 45.05 54.77
N TYR A 63 26.50 45.22 54.36
CA TYR A 63 25.45 45.84 55.19
C TYR A 63 25.12 45.04 56.45
N SER A 64 25.12 43.71 56.38
CA SER A 64 24.84 42.86 57.53
C SER A 64 25.92 43.01 58.62
N GLU A 65 27.19 43.04 58.22
CA GLU A 65 28.33 43.24 59.11
C GLU A 65 28.37 44.67 59.66
N ALA A 66 28.07 45.68 58.83
CA ALA A 66 27.95 47.05 59.27
C ALA A 66 26.86 47.22 60.34
N LYS A 67 25.69 46.60 60.12
CA LYS A 67 24.59 46.58 61.09
C LYS A 67 25.04 45.99 62.43
N ALA A 68 25.68 44.81 62.41
CA ALA A 68 26.14 44.15 63.63
C ALA A 68 27.15 45.01 64.43
N ASP A 69 28.05 45.70 63.74
CA ASP A 69 29.01 46.60 64.39
C ASP A 69 28.34 47.86 64.97
N PHE A 70 27.35 48.45 64.30
CA PHE A 70 26.59 49.56 64.89
C PHE A 70 25.73 49.14 66.08
N GLU A 71 25.11 47.95 66.03
CA GLU A 71 24.44 47.36 67.20
C GLU A 71 25.40 47.20 68.37
N LYS A 72 26.61 46.70 68.11
CA LYS A 72 27.64 46.55 69.14
C LYS A 72 28.12 47.89 69.69
N ALA A 73 28.28 48.91 68.83
CA ALA A 73 28.59 50.27 69.27
C ALA A 73 27.49 50.83 70.19
N LEU A 74 26.21 50.57 69.89
CA LEU A 74 25.07 50.99 70.71
C LEU A 74 24.95 50.23 72.04
N VAL A 75 25.47 49.00 72.13
CA VAL A 75 25.59 48.30 73.43
C VAL A 75 26.50 49.06 74.39
N PHE A 76 27.65 49.56 73.89
CA PHE A 76 28.61 50.30 74.71
C PHE A 76 28.28 51.80 74.85
N ALA A 77 27.60 52.39 73.86
CA ALA A 77 27.15 53.78 73.87
C ALA A 77 25.67 53.93 73.44
N PRO A 78 24.69 53.64 74.33
CA PRO A 78 23.26 53.60 73.97
C PRO A 78 22.63 54.92 73.52
N LYS A 79 23.32 56.05 73.71
CA LYS A 79 22.88 57.40 73.29
C LYS A 79 23.72 57.96 72.14
N SER A 80 24.55 57.14 71.48
CA SER A 80 25.33 57.56 70.31
C SER A 80 24.41 57.88 69.15
N VAL A 81 24.27 59.17 68.83
CA VAL A 81 23.49 59.64 67.67
C VAL A 81 24.08 59.09 66.37
N ASP A 82 25.40 59.11 66.22
CA ASP A 82 26.08 58.63 65.01
C ASP A 82 25.87 57.13 64.76
N ALA A 83 25.86 56.31 65.82
CA ALA A 83 25.62 54.88 65.67
C ALA A 83 24.14 54.56 65.37
N MET A 84 23.19 55.31 65.96
CA MET A 84 21.77 55.21 65.59
C MET A 84 21.51 55.65 64.15
N MET A 85 22.22 56.67 63.67
CA MET A 85 22.16 57.09 62.28
C MET A 85 22.75 56.05 61.33
N GLY A 86 23.91 55.48 61.68
CA GLY A 86 24.53 54.37 60.94
C GLY A 86 23.58 53.17 60.82
N MET A 87 22.87 52.82 61.91
CA MET A 87 21.79 51.83 61.88
C MET A 87 20.69 52.22 60.91
N GLY A 88 20.20 53.46 60.97
CA GLY A 88 19.18 53.98 60.06
C GLY A 88 19.57 53.85 58.59
N ALA A 89 20.78 54.29 58.25
CA ALA A 89 21.31 54.25 56.88
C ALA A 89 21.46 52.81 56.37
N VAL A 90 22.05 51.91 57.17
CA VAL A 90 22.23 50.51 56.78
C VAL A 90 20.89 49.77 56.67
N CYS A 91 19.97 49.98 57.61
CA CYS A 91 18.62 49.42 57.52
C CYS A 91 17.87 49.94 56.27
N ASN A 92 18.05 51.20 55.88
CA ASN A 92 17.53 51.72 54.60
C ASN A 92 18.11 50.94 53.41
N LYS A 93 19.42 50.70 53.37
CA LYS A 93 20.09 49.94 52.29
C LYS A 93 19.66 48.48 52.23
N MET A 94 19.28 47.89 53.35
CA MET A 94 18.75 46.52 53.45
C MET A 94 17.24 46.44 53.18
N GLY A 95 16.54 47.56 52.98
CA GLY A 95 15.08 47.60 52.83
C GLY A 95 14.29 47.44 54.14
N ASN A 96 14.96 47.45 55.30
CA ASN A 96 14.36 47.31 56.62
C ASN A 96 13.88 48.67 57.15
N PHE A 97 12.92 49.28 56.45
CA PHE A 97 12.56 50.68 56.68
C PHE A 97 11.88 50.96 58.04
N GLU A 98 11.08 50.04 58.59
CA GLU A 98 10.46 50.26 59.91
C GLU A 98 11.53 50.30 61.03
N GLU A 99 12.54 49.45 60.94
CA GLU A 99 13.67 49.46 61.88
C GLU A 99 14.51 50.73 61.72
N ALA A 100 14.81 51.13 60.48
CA ALA A 100 15.49 52.38 60.19
C ALA A 100 14.75 53.58 60.81
N LEU A 101 13.43 53.65 60.65
CA LEU A 101 12.61 54.75 61.16
C LEU A 101 12.66 54.83 62.69
N ASN A 102 12.67 53.69 63.38
CA ASN A 102 12.79 53.64 64.84
C ASN A 102 14.12 54.25 65.32
N TYR A 103 15.26 53.83 64.74
CA TYR A 103 16.56 54.37 65.12
C TYR A 103 16.72 55.85 64.76
N LEU A 104 16.24 56.28 63.60
CA LEU A 104 16.29 57.69 63.17
C LEU A 104 15.37 58.59 64.01
N ASN A 105 14.24 58.07 64.51
CA ASN A 105 13.40 58.78 65.48
C ASN A 105 14.12 58.95 66.83
N LYS A 106 14.81 57.92 67.32
CA LYS A 106 15.63 58.02 68.54
C LYS A 106 16.78 59.01 68.36
N ALA A 107 17.48 58.95 67.22
CA ALA A 107 18.57 59.88 66.89
C ALA A 107 18.08 61.34 66.85
N SER A 108 16.99 61.62 66.13
CA SER A 108 16.42 62.98 66.02
C SER A 108 15.82 63.48 67.34
N ALA A 109 15.41 62.60 68.25
CA ALA A 109 15.00 63.00 69.59
C ALA A 109 16.18 63.45 70.46
N LEU A 110 17.37 62.88 70.26
CA LEU A 110 18.61 63.21 70.97
C LEU A 110 19.30 64.45 70.39
N ASP A 111 19.37 64.57 69.06
CA ASP A 111 19.92 65.75 68.38
C ASP A 111 19.03 66.18 67.22
N LYS A 112 18.23 67.23 67.45
CA LYS A 112 17.30 67.77 66.45
C LYS A 112 17.98 68.59 65.36
N ARG A 113 19.22 69.04 65.55
CA ARG A 113 19.94 69.92 64.61
C ARG A 113 20.97 69.18 63.75
N ASN A 114 21.18 67.89 64.00
CA ASN A 114 22.03 67.08 63.14
C ASN A 114 21.40 66.88 61.75
N GLY A 115 21.97 67.59 60.76
CA GLY A 115 21.47 67.64 59.39
C GLY A 115 21.63 66.35 58.59
N ALA A 116 22.33 65.35 59.10
CA ALA A 116 22.47 64.06 58.43
C ALA A 116 21.37 63.04 58.83
N ILE A 117 20.57 63.31 59.88
CA ILE A 117 19.46 62.43 60.29
C ILE A 117 18.28 62.51 59.33
N TYR A 118 17.87 63.72 58.99
CA TYR A 118 16.63 63.97 58.25
C TYR A 118 16.66 63.45 56.80
N PRO A 119 17.76 63.55 56.04
CA PRO A 119 17.87 62.93 54.73
C PRO A 119 17.65 61.41 54.79
N GLU A 120 18.28 60.71 55.74
CA GLU A 120 18.06 59.28 55.95
C GLU A 120 16.61 58.97 56.32
N LYS A 121 16.01 59.80 57.18
CA LYS A 121 14.60 59.66 57.57
C LYS A 121 13.64 59.88 56.40
N VAL A 122 13.98 60.79 55.47
CA VAL A 122 13.22 61.00 54.23
C VAL A 122 13.29 59.76 53.35
N ILE A 123 14.48 59.19 53.14
CA ILE A 123 14.66 57.94 52.37
C ILE A 123 13.82 56.82 52.97
N THR A 124 13.87 56.65 54.31
CA THR A 124 13.07 55.66 55.02
C THR A 124 11.57 55.85 54.79
N LEU A 125 11.07 57.08 54.92
CA LEU A 125 9.64 57.37 54.78
C LEU A 125 9.14 57.24 53.34
N ILE A 126 10.00 57.51 52.35
CA ILE A 126 9.72 57.19 50.95
C ILE A 126 9.60 55.67 50.76
N GLY A 127 10.53 54.88 51.32
CA GLY A 127 10.49 53.42 51.27
C GLY A 127 9.29 52.79 51.99
N LEU A 128 8.77 53.47 53.04
CA LEU A 128 7.51 53.10 53.72
C LEU A 128 6.26 53.64 53.04
N GLU A 129 6.40 54.35 51.91
CA GLU A 129 5.31 55.02 51.19
C GLU A 129 4.52 56.04 52.05
N LYS A 130 5.11 56.54 53.14
CA LYS A 130 4.52 57.54 54.04
C LYS A 130 4.83 58.96 53.55
N TYR A 131 4.34 59.29 52.35
CA TYR A 131 4.76 60.49 51.59
C TYR A 131 4.46 61.82 52.30
N ASP A 132 3.34 61.95 53.02
CA ASP A 132 3.03 63.16 53.80
C ASP A 132 4.04 63.40 54.93
N MET A 133 4.46 62.33 55.60
CA MET A 133 5.49 62.39 56.63
C MET A 133 6.86 62.67 56.02
N ALA A 134 7.15 62.06 54.87
CA ALA A 134 8.38 62.28 54.12
C ALA A 134 8.51 63.75 53.70
N LEU A 135 7.41 64.39 53.26
CA LEU A 135 7.39 65.79 52.87
C LEU A 135 7.77 66.70 54.06
N ARG A 136 7.14 66.51 55.24
CA ARG A 136 7.48 67.28 56.46
C ARG A 136 8.93 67.07 56.90
N ALA A 137 9.43 65.82 56.82
CA ALA A 137 10.81 65.51 57.12
C ALA A 137 11.77 66.18 56.11
N SER A 138 11.38 66.26 54.84
CA SER A 138 12.16 66.92 53.79
C SER A 138 12.22 68.43 53.96
N ASP A 139 11.13 69.07 54.40
CA ASP A 139 11.13 70.50 54.74
C ASP A 139 12.13 70.78 55.87
N THR A 140 12.15 69.90 56.87
CA THR A 140 13.12 70.00 57.97
C THR A 140 14.55 69.78 57.47
N ALA A 141 14.78 68.80 56.59
CA ALA A 141 16.09 68.52 56.01
C ALA A 141 16.65 69.71 55.23
N VAL A 142 15.82 70.37 54.41
CA VAL A 142 16.20 71.56 53.64
C VAL A 142 16.49 72.76 54.54
N ILE A 143 15.69 72.96 55.60
CA ILE A 143 15.91 74.05 56.58
C ILE A 143 17.25 73.87 57.30
N ILE A 144 17.59 72.64 57.70
CA ILE A 144 18.83 72.37 58.44
C ILE A 144 20.05 72.42 57.51
N LYS A 145 19.95 71.83 56.31
CA LYS A 145 21.05 71.82 55.34
C LYS A 145 20.53 71.91 53.91
N ASP A 146 20.90 72.99 53.24
CA ASP A 146 20.58 73.24 51.83
C ASP A 146 21.50 72.41 50.90
N THR A 147 21.10 71.17 50.60
CA THR A 147 21.87 70.24 49.74
C THR A 147 21.09 69.85 48.48
N PRO A 148 21.76 69.53 47.36
CA PRO A 148 21.08 69.06 46.15
C PRO A 148 20.24 67.80 46.42
N MET A 149 20.77 66.82 47.15
CA MET A 149 20.05 65.57 47.45
C MET A 149 18.75 65.79 48.23
N ASN A 150 18.67 66.78 49.11
CA ASN A 150 17.43 67.10 49.81
C ASN A 150 16.32 67.57 48.85
N TYR A 151 16.66 68.36 47.84
CA TYR A 151 15.71 68.74 46.78
C TYR A 151 15.37 67.57 45.87
N TYR A 152 16.34 66.72 45.53
CA TYR A 152 16.08 65.50 44.78
C TYR A 152 15.04 64.61 45.47
N TYR A 153 15.24 64.26 46.75
CA TYR A 153 14.29 63.43 47.48
C TYR A 153 12.92 64.09 47.63
N ARG A 154 12.88 65.42 47.83
CA ARG A 154 11.61 66.16 47.85
C ARG A 154 10.90 66.15 46.49
N GLY A 155 11.64 66.20 45.39
CA GLY A 155 11.12 65.99 44.05
C GLY A 155 10.51 64.60 43.87
N ILE A 156 11.19 63.54 44.34
CA ILE A 156 10.67 62.16 44.34
C ILE A 156 9.35 62.07 45.13
N ILE A 157 9.28 62.70 46.31
CA ILE A 157 8.04 62.74 47.11
C ILE A 157 6.91 63.40 46.31
N TYR A 158 7.15 64.55 45.67
CA TYR A 158 6.13 65.20 44.86
C TYR A 158 5.71 64.36 43.65
N THR A 159 6.62 63.64 43.00
CA THR A 159 6.27 62.69 41.92
C THR A 159 5.33 61.61 42.44
N LYS A 160 5.58 61.04 43.63
CA LYS A 160 4.72 60.03 44.26
C LYS A 160 3.36 60.58 44.69
N LEU A 161 3.29 61.87 45.03
CA LEU A 161 2.06 62.61 45.28
C LEU A 161 1.35 63.07 43.99
N ASN A 162 1.80 62.63 42.80
CA ASN A 162 1.29 63.04 41.49
C ASN A 162 1.32 64.56 41.24
N ASN A 163 2.25 65.26 41.88
CA ASN A 163 2.43 66.69 41.74
C ASN A 163 3.63 67.02 40.83
N ASP A 164 3.46 66.74 39.54
CA ASP A 164 4.51 66.83 38.52
C ASP A 164 5.11 68.25 38.41
N LEU A 165 4.31 69.30 38.68
CA LEU A 165 4.78 70.70 38.65
C LEU A 165 5.81 71.00 39.74
N PHE A 166 5.52 70.60 40.99
CA PHE A 166 6.46 70.82 42.09
C PHE A 166 7.64 69.86 42.00
N ALA A 167 7.43 68.61 41.57
CA ALA A 167 8.51 67.65 41.34
C ALA A 167 9.55 68.21 40.36
N LYS A 168 9.11 68.72 39.20
CA LYS A 168 9.99 69.35 38.20
C LYS A 168 10.82 70.48 38.80
N LYS A 169 10.19 71.41 39.53
CA LYS A 169 10.88 72.54 40.18
C LYS A 169 11.95 72.08 41.16
N GLU A 170 11.65 71.06 41.96
CA GLU A 170 12.59 70.52 42.95
C GLU A 170 13.78 69.81 42.29
N PHE A 171 13.55 69.04 41.21
CA PHE A 171 14.65 68.45 40.43
C PHE A 171 15.52 69.52 39.76
N GLU A 172 14.92 70.54 39.13
CA GLU A 172 15.66 71.67 38.54
C GLU A 172 16.49 72.41 39.59
N LYS A 173 15.95 72.60 40.80
CA LYS A 173 16.68 73.21 41.92
C LYS A 173 17.85 72.33 42.38
N SER A 174 17.66 71.01 42.44
CA SER A 174 18.75 70.06 42.72
C SER A 174 19.87 70.16 41.68
N ILE A 175 19.53 70.19 40.39
CA ILE A 175 20.49 70.30 39.27
C ILE A 175 21.22 71.65 39.29
N LEU A 176 20.54 72.72 39.66
CA LEU A 176 21.15 74.05 39.77
C LEU A 176 22.22 74.08 40.88
N LYS A 177 22.00 73.34 41.98
CA LYS A 177 22.95 73.23 43.09
C LYS A 177 24.17 72.38 42.74
N ASP A 178 23.97 71.28 42.03
CA ASP A 178 25.07 70.47 41.49
C ASP A 178 24.71 69.93 40.10
N LYS A 179 25.40 70.47 39.09
CA LYS A 179 25.15 70.15 37.68
C LYS A 179 25.65 68.76 37.28
N LYS A 180 26.53 68.15 38.08
CA LYS A 180 27.16 66.86 37.79
C LYS A 180 26.36 65.66 38.30
N LEU A 181 25.39 65.88 39.20
CA LEU A 181 24.59 64.79 39.76
C LEU A 181 23.67 64.18 38.70
N PRO A 182 23.79 62.86 38.41
CA PRO A 182 22.94 62.19 37.43
C PRO A 182 21.52 61.90 37.96
N GLU A 183 21.35 61.63 39.26
CA GLU A 183 20.08 61.20 39.86
C GLU A 183 18.91 62.19 39.62
N PRO A 184 19.06 63.50 39.91
CA PRO A 184 17.97 64.45 39.65
C PRO A 184 17.74 64.68 38.15
N ARG A 185 18.75 64.52 37.29
CA ARG A 185 18.60 64.62 35.83
C ARG A 185 17.84 63.44 35.26
N LEU A 186 18.11 62.22 35.74
CA LEU A 186 17.39 61.01 35.37
C LEU A 186 15.92 61.11 35.76
N ALA A 187 15.65 61.49 37.02
CA ALA A 187 14.28 61.67 37.50
C ALA A 187 13.54 62.77 36.75
N LEU A 188 14.20 63.88 36.44
CA LEU A 188 13.62 64.93 35.60
C LEU A 188 13.37 64.45 34.17
N ALA A 189 14.30 63.71 33.56
CA ALA A 189 14.12 63.15 32.22
C ALA A 189 12.92 62.21 32.16
N GLU A 190 12.76 61.34 33.15
CA GLU A 190 11.64 60.41 33.26
C GLU A 190 10.31 61.16 33.41
N LEU A 191 10.28 62.18 34.28
CA LEU A 191 9.12 63.04 34.46
C LEU A 191 8.74 63.78 33.16
N LEU A 192 9.74 64.35 32.47
CA LEU A 192 9.53 65.06 31.20
C LEU A 192 9.03 64.11 30.11
N LEU A 193 9.57 62.90 30.03
CA LEU A 193 9.11 61.87 29.10
C LEU A 193 7.65 61.50 29.39
N LYS A 194 7.27 61.34 30.67
CA LYS A 194 5.88 61.11 31.13
C LYS A 194 4.95 62.26 30.71
N THR A 195 5.39 63.51 30.86
CA THR A 195 4.62 64.71 30.45
C THR A 195 4.73 65.05 28.95
N ASN A 196 5.25 64.12 28.14
CA ASN A 196 5.40 64.24 26.69
C ASN A 196 6.36 65.34 26.20
N ASP A 197 7.29 65.79 27.04
CA ASP A 197 8.41 66.67 26.68
C ASP A 197 9.66 65.83 26.38
N ALA A 198 9.65 65.15 25.23
CA ALA A 198 10.75 64.29 24.81
C ALA A 198 12.06 65.07 24.56
N LYS A 199 11.96 66.34 24.13
CA LYS A 199 13.13 67.20 23.90
C LYS A 199 13.84 67.53 25.22
N GLY A 200 13.09 68.00 26.21
CA GLY A 200 13.66 68.28 27.53
C GLY A 200 14.27 67.03 28.18
N ALA A 201 13.62 65.87 28.01
CA ALA A 201 14.17 64.59 28.49
C ALA A 201 15.49 64.21 27.79
N MET A 202 15.57 64.39 26.47
CA MET A 202 16.78 64.15 25.68
C MET A 202 17.93 65.06 26.13
N ASP A 203 17.66 66.34 26.36
CA ASP A 203 18.66 67.31 26.82
C ASP A 203 19.25 66.91 28.17
N GLN A 204 18.42 66.45 29.11
CA GLN A 204 18.91 65.95 30.41
C GLN A 204 19.78 64.70 30.25
N CYS A 205 19.38 63.75 29.39
CA CYS A 205 20.16 62.54 29.13
C CYS A 205 21.52 62.85 28.50
N ASN A 206 21.57 63.80 27.56
CA ASN A 206 22.82 64.22 26.92
C ASN A 206 23.78 64.88 27.92
N GLU A 207 23.28 65.68 28.85
CA GLU A 207 24.11 66.27 29.90
C GLU A 207 24.64 65.23 30.90
N ILE A 208 23.88 64.16 31.20
CA ILE A 208 24.39 63.03 31.99
C ILE A 208 25.57 62.39 31.26
N LEU A 209 25.38 62.03 29.99
CA LEU A 209 26.38 61.32 29.19
C LEU A 209 27.60 62.16 28.80
N LYS A 210 27.47 63.49 28.83
CA LYS A 210 28.58 64.43 28.69
C LYS A 210 29.46 64.47 29.94
N ASN A 211 28.88 64.28 31.12
CA ASN A 211 29.60 64.26 32.39
C ASN A 211 30.21 62.89 32.69
N ASP A 212 29.53 61.81 32.27
CA ASP A 212 29.93 60.42 32.45
C ASP A 212 29.48 59.60 31.23
N ASP A 213 30.43 59.30 30.34
CA ASP A 213 30.18 58.58 29.08
C ASP A 213 29.99 57.07 29.26
N ARG A 214 30.16 56.56 30.49
CA ARG A 214 29.92 55.17 30.89
C ARG A 214 28.67 55.03 31.76
N ASN A 215 27.83 56.06 31.84
CA ASN A 215 26.61 56.04 32.65
C ASN A 215 25.51 55.17 32.02
N THR A 216 25.32 53.95 32.52
CA THR A 216 24.35 52.99 31.97
C THR A 216 22.89 53.43 32.13
N ALA A 217 22.57 54.11 33.24
CA ALA A 217 21.25 54.69 33.48
C ALA A 217 20.92 55.83 32.49
N GLY A 218 21.92 56.66 32.14
CA GLY A 218 21.79 57.72 31.14
C GLY A 218 21.46 57.19 29.75
N TYR A 219 22.22 56.20 29.27
CA TYR A 219 21.93 55.53 27.99
C TYR A 219 20.58 54.79 28.02
N MET A 220 20.23 54.13 29.12
CA MET A 220 18.94 53.48 29.27
C MET A 220 17.80 54.49 29.15
N MET A 221 17.87 55.61 29.89
CA MET A 221 16.84 56.64 29.84
C MET A 221 16.75 57.27 28.44
N ARG A 222 17.88 57.55 27.79
CA ARG A 222 17.90 58.08 26.43
C ARG A 222 17.32 57.11 25.41
N SER A 223 17.58 55.81 25.55
CA SER A 223 16.97 54.77 24.72
C SER A 223 15.44 54.75 24.85
N LYS A 224 14.89 54.95 26.06
CA LYS A 224 13.43 55.09 26.25
C LYS A 224 12.87 56.33 25.55
N VAL A 225 13.62 57.45 25.56
CA VAL A 225 13.24 58.66 24.81
C VAL A 225 13.22 58.38 23.30
N TYR A 226 14.26 57.72 22.78
CA TYR A 226 14.34 57.33 21.37
C TYR A 226 13.20 56.38 20.96
N MET A 227 12.90 55.36 21.77
CA MET A 227 11.77 54.45 21.53
C MET A 227 10.43 55.20 21.49
N LYS A 228 10.19 56.14 22.41
CA LYS A 228 8.97 56.95 22.41
C LYS A 228 8.86 57.85 21.17
N ASN A 229 9.99 58.29 20.63
CA ASN A 229 10.07 59.06 19.39
C ASN A 229 10.12 58.17 18.12
N LEU A 230 9.95 56.84 18.26
CA LEU A 230 10.03 55.86 17.17
C LEU A 230 11.40 55.78 16.48
N ASP A 231 12.46 56.33 17.10
CA ASP A 231 13.85 56.21 16.63
C ASP A 231 14.50 54.96 17.21
N TYR A 232 14.03 53.80 16.74
CA TYR A 232 14.52 52.51 17.20
C TYR A 232 16.02 52.28 16.94
N PRO A 233 16.61 52.68 15.80
CA PRO A 233 18.05 52.51 15.57
C PRO A 233 18.92 53.20 16.65
N SER A 234 18.60 54.44 17.03
CA SER A 234 19.33 55.14 18.08
C SER A 234 19.13 54.48 19.45
N ALA A 235 17.92 54.01 19.76
CA ALA A 235 17.65 53.27 20.99
C ALA A 235 18.48 51.98 21.08
N ILE A 236 18.51 51.20 19.99
CA ILE A 236 19.29 49.96 19.89
C ILE A 236 20.79 50.22 20.09
N ASN A 237 21.31 51.31 19.53
CA ASN A 237 22.71 51.70 19.70
C ASN A 237 23.06 52.03 21.16
N ASP A 238 22.22 52.82 21.85
CA ASP A 238 22.42 53.14 23.27
C ASP A 238 22.31 51.89 24.16
N LEU A 239 21.35 51.00 23.89
CA LEU A 239 21.22 49.73 24.61
C LEU A 239 22.40 48.78 24.35
N SER A 240 22.96 48.82 23.15
CA SER A 240 24.18 48.07 22.83
C SER A 240 25.39 48.61 23.58
N LYS A 241 25.50 49.92 23.78
CA LYS A 241 26.53 50.50 24.66
C LYS A 241 26.38 50.04 26.10
N ASN A 242 25.16 49.97 26.62
CA ASN A 242 24.92 49.41 27.95
C ASN A 242 25.41 47.97 28.08
N ILE A 243 25.13 47.12 27.08
CA ILE A 243 25.61 45.73 27.05
C ILE A 243 27.15 45.67 26.98
N LEU A 244 27.81 46.63 26.31
CA LEU A 244 29.28 46.71 26.30
C LEU A 244 29.87 47.12 27.66
N ILE A 245 29.17 47.96 28.42
CA ILE A 245 29.62 48.43 29.75
C ILE A 245 29.33 47.37 30.83
N GLU A 246 28.15 46.77 30.80
CA GLU A 246 27.63 45.83 31.79
C GLU A 246 26.96 44.62 31.08
N PRO A 247 27.75 43.65 30.61
CA PRO A 247 27.25 42.55 29.78
C PRO A 247 26.37 41.53 30.51
N ASN A 248 26.38 41.54 31.85
CA ASN A 248 25.63 40.58 32.66
C ASN A 248 24.29 41.12 33.16
N ASN A 249 23.95 42.37 32.83
CA ASN A 249 22.68 42.95 33.24
C ASN A 249 21.57 42.51 32.25
N PRO A 250 20.59 41.70 32.70
CA PRO A 250 19.59 41.14 31.81
C PRO A 250 18.69 42.22 31.20
N ASP A 251 18.39 43.31 31.92
CA ASP A 251 17.44 44.33 31.47
C ASP A 251 17.85 44.95 30.12
N PHE A 252 19.15 45.10 29.85
CA PHE A 252 19.61 45.65 28.58
C PHE A 252 19.23 44.79 27.38
N TYR A 253 19.27 43.46 27.53
CA TYR A 253 18.80 42.54 26.49
C TYR A 253 17.28 42.62 26.34
N LEU A 254 16.52 42.70 27.45
CA LEU A 254 15.06 42.83 27.38
C LEU A 254 14.65 44.11 26.65
N TYR A 255 15.23 45.25 27.01
CA TYR A 255 14.90 46.53 26.38
C TYR A 255 15.38 46.60 24.91
N ARG A 256 16.54 46.02 24.58
CA ARG A 256 17.01 45.98 23.19
C ARG A 256 16.17 45.03 22.34
N GLY A 257 15.77 43.89 22.90
CA GLY A 257 14.82 42.98 22.29
C GLY A 257 13.47 43.65 22.00
N LYS A 258 12.93 44.44 22.96
CA LYS A 258 11.73 45.26 22.75
C LYS A 258 11.92 46.30 21.63
N ALA A 259 13.05 46.99 21.60
CA ALA A 259 13.35 47.94 20.52
C ALA A 259 13.46 47.25 19.15
N TYR A 260 14.08 46.06 19.06
CA TYR A 260 14.10 45.26 17.85
C TYR A 260 12.69 44.80 17.43
N GLN A 261 11.85 44.39 18.39
CA GLN A 261 10.49 43.94 18.13
C GLN A 261 9.64 45.07 17.55
N GLU A 262 9.67 46.27 18.13
CA GLU A 262 8.97 47.46 17.61
C GLU A 262 9.55 47.95 16.26
N PHE A 263 10.81 47.62 15.98
CA PHE A 263 11.45 47.87 14.68
C PHE A 263 11.24 46.75 13.64
N ASN A 264 10.33 45.80 13.90
CA ASN A 264 10.04 44.63 13.07
C ASN A 264 11.24 43.71 12.80
N GLN A 265 12.28 43.76 13.65
CA GLN A 265 13.44 42.87 13.60
C GLN A 265 13.28 41.68 14.55
N HIS A 266 12.24 40.87 14.33
CA HIS A 266 11.83 39.80 15.23
C HIS A 266 12.93 38.76 15.49
N THR A 267 13.75 38.42 14.50
CA THR A 267 14.87 37.48 14.70
C THR A 267 15.90 38.00 15.71
N ASN A 268 16.23 39.30 15.65
CA ASN A 268 17.16 39.92 16.62
C ASN A 268 16.51 40.02 18.01
N ALA A 269 15.22 40.36 18.07
CA ALA A 269 14.44 40.38 19.29
C ALA A 269 14.43 39.00 19.98
N ILE A 270 14.19 37.93 19.22
CA ILE A 270 14.21 36.54 19.72
C ILE A 270 15.56 36.20 20.35
N ASN A 271 16.67 36.60 19.74
CA ASN A 271 18.02 36.35 20.29
C ASN A 271 18.22 37.06 21.63
N ASP A 272 17.86 38.34 21.71
CA ASP A 272 17.99 39.13 22.94
C ASP A 272 17.04 38.62 24.05
N PHE A 273 15.79 38.30 23.73
CA PHE A 273 14.88 37.68 24.69
C PHE A 273 15.36 36.31 25.15
N SER A 274 15.95 35.51 24.26
CA SER A 274 16.54 34.23 24.65
C SER A 274 17.73 34.41 25.59
N LYS A 275 18.56 35.43 25.36
CA LYS A 275 19.65 35.79 26.28
C LYS A 275 19.11 36.25 27.63
N TYR A 276 18.08 37.08 27.65
CA TYR A 276 17.38 37.47 28.88
C TYR A 276 16.86 36.25 29.66
N ILE A 277 16.12 35.36 28.99
CA ILE A 277 15.53 34.15 29.57
C ILE A 277 16.62 33.21 30.12
N SER A 278 17.79 33.14 29.46
CA SER A 278 18.92 32.33 29.96
C SER A 278 19.47 32.81 31.31
N ILE A 279 19.28 34.09 31.64
CA ILE A 279 19.69 34.69 32.91
C ILE A 279 18.53 34.65 33.91
N ASN A 280 17.30 34.95 33.45
CA ASN A 280 16.09 35.06 34.26
C ASN A 280 14.98 34.12 33.71
N PRO A 281 15.03 32.81 33.99
CA PRO A 281 14.10 31.82 33.43
C PRO A 281 12.70 31.84 34.04
N GLU A 282 12.51 32.55 35.15
CA GLU A 282 11.24 32.59 35.89
C GLU A 282 10.40 33.83 35.55
N ASN A 283 10.77 34.60 34.51
CA ASN A 283 10.05 35.80 34.12
C ASN A 283 9.05 35.51 32.96
N PRO A 284 7.73 35.51 33.21
CA PRO A 284 6.73 35.19 32.19
C PRO A 284 6.63 36.21 31.06
N ASP A 285 6.88 37.50 31.34
CA ASP A 285 6.78 38.58 30.36
C ASP A 285 7.79 38.40 29.23
N ALA A 286 8.98 37.87 29.54
CA ALA A 286 10.02 37.63 28.54
C ALA A 286 9.61 36.55 27.54
N TYR A 287 9.05 35.44 28.02
CA TYR A 287 8.45 34.40 27.17
C TYR A 287 7.31 34.98 26.33
N PHE A 288 6.48 35.85 26.91
CA PHE A 288 5.37 36.48 26.19
C PHE A 288 5.89 37.35 25.03
N THR A 289 6.88 38.21 25.28
CA THR A 289 7.48 39.05 24.23
C THR A 289 8.19 38.26 23.14
N ARG A 290 8.82 37.13 23.50
CA ARG A 290 9.47 36.23 22.54
C ARG A 290 8.45 35.44 21.71
N ALA A 291 7.39 34.93 22.34
CA ALA A 291 6.29 34.25 21.67
C ALA A 291 5.65 35.15 20.61
N ARG A 292 5.36 36.42 20.95
CA ARG A 292 4.88 37.40 19.97
C ARG A 292 5.84 37.57 18.79
N SER A 293 7.14 37.61 19.03
CA SER A 293 8.12 37.68 17.94
C SER A 293 8.17 36.39 17.11
N TYR A 294 7.93 35.22 17.70
CA TYR A 294 7.75 33.97 16.97
C TYR A 294 6.49 33.97 16.11
N GLU A 295 5.38 34.53 16.59
CA GLU A 295 4.15 34.65 15.80
C GLU A 295 4.29 35.56 14.58
N GLU A 296 4.99 36.70 14.73
CA GLU A 296 5.23 37.63 13.61
C GLU A 296 6.10 37.01 12.50
N ILE A 297 6.95 36.03 12.83
CA ILE A 297 7.70 35.23 11.84
C ILE A 297 6.99 33.90 11.49
N MET A 298 5.71 33.75 11.82
CA MET A 298 4.85 32.58 11.57
C MET A 298 5.38 31.26 12.16
N ASN A 299 6.26 31.34 13.17
CA ASN A 299 6.74 30.17 13.90
C ASN A 299 5.81 29.87 15.08
N TYR A 300 4.57 29.48 14.77
CA TYR A 300 3.55 29.20 15.78
C TYR A 300 3.93 28.05 16.72
N GLY A 301 4.72 27.07 16.26
CA GLY A 301 5.23 25.98 17.10
C GLY A 301 6.08 26.48 18.28
N LYS A 302 7.06 27.35 18.03
CA LYS A 302 7.85 27.94 19.12
C LYS A 302 7.08 28.95 19.96
N ALA A 303 6.14 29.68 19.37
CA ALA A 303 5.23 30.53 20.14
C ALA A 303 4.40 29.71 21.13
N MET A 304 3.89 28.55 20.72
CA MET A 304 3.16 27.62 21.60
C MET A 304 4.03 27.09 22.75
N GLU A 305 5.31 26.77 22.50
CA GLU A 305 6.24 26.36 23.56
C GLU A 305 6.38 27.45 24.63
N ASP A 306 6.58 28.71 24.21
CA ASP A 306 6.70 29.85 25.12
C ASP A 306 5.39 30.15 25.86
N TYR A 307 4.23 30.11 25.19
CA TYR A 307 2.93 30.28 25.85
C TYR A 307 2.65 29.16 26.85
N THR A 308 3.02 27.93 26.53
CA THR A 308 2.93 26.79 27.46
C THR A 308 3.80 27.03 28.69
N LYS A 309 5.03 27.50 28.52
CA LYS A 309 5.91 27.83 29.64
C LYS A 309 5.30 28.90 30.56
N ILE A 310 4.64 29.92 30.01
CA ILE A 310 3.93 30.93 30.80
C ILE A 310 2.80 30.30 31.62
N THR A 311 2.02 29.36 31.05
CA THR A 311 0.94 28.69 31.80
C THR A 311 1.46 27.84 32.96
N VAL A 312 2.70 27.35 32.88
CA VAL A 312 3.37 26.63 33.99
C VAL A 312 3.90 27.59 35.05
N LEU A 313 4.50 28.71 34.64
CA LEU A 313 5.03 29.73 35.55
C LEU A 313 3.91 30.54 36.25
N SER A 314 2.74 30.63 35.63
CA SER A 314 1.61 31.42 36.10
C SER A 314 0.31 30.68 35.79
N GLU A 315 -0.06 29.76 36.69
CA GLU A 315 -1.15 28.80 36.51
C GLU A 315 -2.50 29.44 36.15
N PHE A 316 -2.72 30.70 36.52
CA PHE A 316 -3.95 31.47 36.26
C PHE A 316 -3.83 32.58 35.20
N ASN A 317 -2.81 32.56 34.33
CA ASN A 317 -2.72 33.53 33.24
C ASN A 317 -3.70 33.18 32.10
N MET A 318 -4.91 33.76 32.15
CA MET A 318 -5.95 33.57 31.12
C MET A 318 -5.52 34.06 29.74
N GLU A 319 -4.71 35.12 29.66
CA GLU A 319 -4.20 35.65 28.40
C GLU A 319 -3.25 34.65 27.72
N ALA A 320 -2.32 34.07 28.47
CA ALA A 320 -1.41 33.04 27.95
C ALA A 320 -2.15 31.80 27.44
N ARG A 321 -3.21 31.36 28.12
CA ARG A 321 -4.06 30.24 27.65
C ARG A 321 -4.79 30.58 26.36
N LYS A 322 -5.30 31.80 26.24
CA LYS A 322 -5.93 32.29 25.01
C LYS A 322 -4.91 32.30 23.86
N MET A 323 -3.74 32.90 24.07
CA MET A 323 -2.69 32.98 23.06
C MET A 323 -2.16 31.60 22.66
N LEU A 324 -2.06 30.66 23.61
CA LEU A 324 -1.71 29.26 23.30
C LEU A 324 -2.74 28.63 22.34
N LYS A 325 -4.04 28.83 22.61
CA LYS A 325 -5.11 28.34 21.75
C LYS A 325 -5.10 29.01 20.38
N ASP A 326 -4.94 30.32 20.34
CA ASP A 326 -4.87 31.08 19.08
C ASP A 326 -3.67 30.61 18.23
N ALA A 327 -2.51 30.35 18.86
CA ALA A 327 -1.33 29.81 18.18
C ALA A 327 -1.53 28.35 17.70
N GLN A 328 -2.26 27.52 18.47
CA GLN A 328 -2.66 26.17 18.05
C GLN A 328 -3.56 26.22 16.81
N ASP A 329 -4.59 27.06 16.83
CA ASP A 329 -5.54 27.21 15.72
C ASP A 329 -4.82 27.74 14.47
N ARG A 330 -3.91 28.71 14.61
CA ARG A 330 -3.08 29.21 13.50
C ARG A 330 -2.14 28.17 12.95
N LEU A 331 -1.49 27.37 13.81
CA LEU A 331 -0.63 26.28 13.36
C LEU A 331 -1.43 25.20 12.62
N TYR A 332 -2.64 24.90 13.10
CA TYR A 332 -3.57 23.99 12.45
C TYR A 332 -3.94 24.49 11.05
N GLU A 333 -4.34 25.76 10.90
CA GLU A 333 -4.64 26.35 9.58
C GLU A 333 -3.40 26.51 8.69
N LEU A 334 -2.22 26.79 9.23
CA LEU A 334 -0.98 26.87 8.46
C LEU A 334 -0.59 25.52 7.85
N ASN A 335 -0.83 24.43 8.60
CA ASN A 335 -0.57 23.06 8.15
C ASN A 335 -1.70 22.47 7.31
N ARG A 336 -2.79 23.24 7.09
CA ARG A 336 -3.95 22.79 6.33
C ARG A 336 -3.55 22.44 4.91
N GLU A 337 -3.81 21.19 4.55
CA GLU A 337 -3.70 20.74 3.17
C GLU A 337 -5.07 20.57 2.52
N ALA A 338 -5.05 20.50 1.18
CA ALA A 338 -6.23 20.21 0.36
C ALA A 338 -6.10 18.87 -0.40
N VAL A 339 -5.06 18.09 -0.07
CA VAL A 339 -4.78 16.81 -0.73
C VAL A 339 -5.46 15.72 0.09
N PRO A 340 -6.34 14.89 -0.51
CA PRO A 340 -6.98 13.81 0.22
C PRO A 340 -6.04 12.61 0.42
N PRO A 341 -6.32 11.73 1.40
CA PRO A 341 -5.52 10.54 1.66
C PRO A 341 -5.38 9.64 0.43
N GLU A 342 -4.21 9.02 0.25
CA GLU A 342 -3.98 8.01 -0.78
C GLU A 342 -4.28 6.62 -0.22
N ILE A 343 -5.26 5.92 -0.81
CA ILE A 343 -5.65 4.56 -0.39
C ILE A 343 -5.04 3.55 -1.38
N SER A 344 -4.36 2.52 -0.86
CA SER A 344 -3.78 1.43 -1.65
C SER A 344 -4.20 0.08 -1.09
N VAL A 345 -4.94 -0.72 -1.87
CA VAL A 345 -5.27 -2.10 -1.50
C VAL A 345 -4.08 -3.01 -1.86
N VAL A 346 -3.63 -3.79 -0.89
CA VAL A 346 -2.46 -4.70 -1.02
C VAL A 346 -2.91 -6.12 -1.33
N SER A 347 -3.91 -6.64 -0.63
CA SER A 347 -4.44 -7.99 -0.87
C SER A 347 -5.94 -8.05 -0.60
N PRO A 348 -6.74 -8.62 -1.52
CA PRO A 348 -6.34 -9.01 -2.88
C PRO A 348 -5.94 -7.78 -3.71
N ALA A 349 -4.89 -7.92 -4.52
CA ALA A 349 -4.42 -6.83 -5.38
C ALA A 349 -5.46 -6.55 -6.48
N PRO A 350 -6.00 -5.33 -6.59
CA PRO A 350 -6.98 -5.02 -7.62
C PRO A 350 -6.36 -5.07 -9.02
N VAL A 351 -7.09 -5.61 -9.99
CA VAL A 351 -6.71 -5.63 -11.41
C VAL A 351 -7.78 -4.88 -12.19
N ASN A 352 -7.42 -3.82 -12.91
CA ASN A 352 -8.36 -2.99 -13.69
C ASN A 352 -9.61 -2.56 -12.89
N GLU A 353 -9.42 -2.04 -11.67
CA GLU A 353 -10.51 -1.63 -10.75
C GLU A 353 -11.45 -2.76 -10.29
N THR A 354 -11.02 -4.02 -10.44
CA THR A 354 -11.77 -5.19 -9.98
C THR A 354 -11.03 -5.94 -8.89
N VAL A 355 -11.80 -6.52 -7.98
CA VAL A 355 -11.31 -7.40 -6.92
C VAL A 355 -11.98 -8.76 -7.08
N GLU A 356 -11.18 -9.79 -7.24
CA GLU A 356 -11.66 -11.15 -7.45
C GLU A 356 -12.04 -11.83 -6.13
N ILE A 357 -13.21 -12.46 -6.13
CA ILE A 357 -13.68 -13.34 -5.06
C ILE A 357 -13.67 -14.77 -5.61
N ARG A 358 -13.00 -15.67 -4.91
CA ARG A 358 -12.98 -17.10 -5.28
C ARG A 358 -14.34 -17.75 -4.98
N GLY A 359 -14.99 -18.26 -6.01
CA GLY A 359 -16.28 -18.95 -5.93
C GLY A 359 -17.39 -18.12 -5.28
N ASN A 360 -18.22 -18.80 -4.48
CA ASN A 360 -19.36 -18.20 -3.76
C ASN A 360 -19.00 -17.74 -2.34
N ASN A 361 -17.73 -17.42 -2.08
CA ASN A 361 -17.34 -16.89 -0.78
C ASN A 361 -18.14 -15.63 -0.44
N LYS A 362 -18.68 -15.59 0.78
CA LYS A 362 -19.48 -14.49 1.33
C LYS A 362 -18.66 -13.46 2.07
N SER A 363 -17.37 -13.74 2.31
CA SER A 363 -16.45 -12.86 3.00
C SER A 363 -15.19 -12.63 2.19
N LEU A 364 -14.65 -11.43 2.28
CA LEU A 364 -13.40 -11.03 1.64
C LEU A 364 -12.46 -10.44 2.69
N LEU A 365 -11.29 -11.06 2.85
CA LEU A 365 -10.21 -10.49 3.65
C LEU A 365 -9.48 -9.44 2.79
N ILE A 366 -9.61 -8.17 3.18
CA ILE A 366 -8.97 -7.04 2.50
C ILE A 366 -7.91 -6.41 3.40
N THR A 367 -6.76 -6.12 2.81
CA THR A 367 -5.63 -5.46 3.46
C THR A 367 -5.11 -4.34 2.59
N GLY A 368 -4.57 -3.30 3.20
CA GLY A 368 -4.02 -2.19 2.47
C GLY A 368 -3.36 -1.15 3.35
N LYS A 369 -3.01 -0.04 2.70
CA LYS A 369 -2.32 1.10 3.29
C LYS A 369 -3.05 2.38 2.93
N ILE A 370 -2.96 3.36 3.82
CA ILE A 370 -3.42 4.71 3.61
C ILE A 370 -2.25 5.63 3.92
N LYS A 371 -1.90 6.50 2.99
CA LYS A 371 -0.81 7.45 3.15
C LYS A 371 -1.36 8.85 3.06
N ASP A 372 -0.95 9.67 4.01
CA ASP A 372 -1.35 11.07 4.02
C ASP A 372 -0.28 11.94 4.71
N LYS A 373 -0.26 13.24 4.41
CA LYS A 373 0.62 14.18 5.10
C LYS A 373 0.03 14.58 6.45
N SER A 374 -1.29 14.72 6.51
CA SER A 374 -2.03 14.98 7.74
C SER A 374 -2.44 13.69 8.45
N LYS A 375 -3.02 13.84 9.65
CA LYS A 375 -3.51 12.68 10.40
C LYS A 375 -4.79 12.14 9.79
N LEU A 376 -4.95 10.84 9.81
CA LEU A 376 -6.17 10.19 9.35
C LEU A 376 -7.27 10.39 10.40
N LYS A 377 -8.39 10.99 10.01
CA LYS A 377 -9.56 11.21 10.86
C LYS A 377 -10.46 9.98 10.93
N SER A 378 -10.73 9.36 9.79
CA SER A 378 -11.53 8.13 9.73
C SER A 378 -11.29 7.34 8.45
N PHE A 379 -11.50 6.03 8.52
CA PHE A 379 -11.49 5.13 7.38
C PHE A 379 -12.63 4.12 7.47
N SER A 380 -13.28 3.86 6.35
CA SER A 380 -14.41 2.93 6.27
C SER A 380 -14.40 2.14 4.98
N ILE A 381 -14.99 0.95 5.03
CA ILE A 381 -15.27 0.11 3.86
C ILE A 381 -16.76 -0.21 3.88
N ASN A 382 -17.48 0.09 2.81
CA ASN A 382 -18.94 -0.07 2.70
C ASN A 382 -19.71 0.62 3.85
N ASN A 383 -19.26 1.81 4.25
CA ASN A 383 -19.77 2.59 5.39
C ASN A 383 -19.54 1.96 6.79
N GLU A 384 -18.82 0.85 6.89
CA GLU A 384 -18.39 0.29 8.16
C GLU A 384 -17.01 0.83 8.54
N ALA A 385 -16.88 1.39 9.74
CA ALA A 385 -15.62 1.94 10.24
C ALA A 385 -14.58 0.83 10.44
N ILE A 386 -13.40 1.00 9.85
CA ILE A 386 -12.30 0.05 9.94
C ILE A 386 -11.18 0.62 10.82
N THR A 387 -10.67 -0.20 11.74
CA THR A 387 -9.53 0.18 12.58
C THR A 387 -8.25 0.16 11.75
N THR A 388 -7.45 1.21 11.85
CA THR A 388 -6.15 1.34 11.20
C THR A 388 -5.03 1.40 12.25
N VAL A 389 -3.82 1.02 11.85
CA VAL A 389 -2.62 1.08 12.70
C VAL A 389 -1.59 1.97 12.02
N GLU A 390 -1.18 3.05 12.69
CA GLU A 390 -0.14 3.95 12.20
C GLU A 390 1.26 3.32 12.39
N LYS A 391 2.03 3.20 11.31
CA LYS A 391 3.43 2.77 11.31
C LYS A 391 4.24 3.62 10.33
N GLY A 392 5.19 4.38 10.86
CA GLY A 392 6.16 5.12 10.04
C GLY A 392 5.55 6.17 9.10
N GLY A 393 4.42 6.78 9.49
CA GLY A 393 3.70 7.79 8.68
C GLY A 393 2.74 7.20 7.64
N GLU A 394 2.49 5.88 7.68
CA GLU A 394 1.44 5.21 6.90
C GLU A 394 0.47 4.51 7.86
N TYR A 395 -0.79 4.40 7.45
CA TYR A 395 -1.82 3.65 8.18
C TYR A 395 -2.07 2.32 7.49
N GLU A 396 -1.92 1.21 8.21
CA GLU A 396 -2.23 -0.12 7.69
C GLU A 396 -3.64 -0.54 8.14
N PHE A 397 -4.38 -1.21 7.25
CA PHE A 397 -5.68 -1.79 7.58
C PHE A 397 -5.76 -3.26 7.19
N LEU A 398 -6.51 -4.03 7.97
CA LEU A 398 -6.87 -5.41 7.71
C LEU A 398 -8.30 -5.61 8.20
N SER A 399 -9.18 -6.07 7.32
CA SER A 399 -10.58 -6.33 7.67
C SER A 399 -11.14 -7.49 6.86
N ASN A 400 -12.05 -8.26 7.46
CA ASN A 400 -12.82 -9.26 6.76
C ASN A 400 -14.23 -8.71 6.53
N ILE A 401 -14.55 -8.37 5.29
CA ILE A 401 -15.82 -7.70 4.93
C ILE A 401 -16.82 -8.71 4.36
N ASN A 402 -18.11 -8.49 4.63
CA ASN A 402 -19.19 -9.27 4.03
C ASN A 402 -19.40 -8.78 2.58
N VAL A 403 -19.32 -9.72 1.63
CA VAL A 403 -19.49 -9.50 0.19
C VAL A 403 -20.70 -10.28 -0.38
N ASP A 404 -21.59 -10.78 0.49
CA ASP A 404 -22.83 -11.42 0.07
C ASP A 404 -23.80 -10.39 -0.53
N GLY A 405 -24.26 -10.63 -1.76
CA GLY A 405 -25.23 -9.77 -2.44
C GLY A 405 -24.75 -8.37 -2.86
N ILE A 406 -23.46 -8.05 -2.74
CA ILE A 406 -22.89 -6.78 -3.23
C ILE A 406 -21.98 -7.01 -4.44
N ASP A 407 -22.00 -6.07 -5.38
CA ASP A 407 -21.27 -6.10 -6.65
C ASP A 407 -20.03 -5.20 -6.66
N LYS A 408 -19.85 -4.37 -5.63
CA LYS A 408 -18.70 -3.50 -5.45
C LYS A 408 -18.41 -3.25 -3.97
N ILE A 409 -17.17 -2.88 -3.69
CA ILE A 409 -16.74 -2.36 -2.39
C ILE A 409 -16.31 -0.90 -2.53
N THR A 410 -16.66 -0.07 -1.55
CA THR A 410 -16.26 1.34 -1.52
C THR A 410 -15.40 1.59 -0.30
N LEU A 411 -14.20 2.12 -0.50
CA LEU A 411 -13.28 2.51 0.57
C LEU A 411 -13.26 4.04 0.64
N VAL A 412 -13.51 4.58 1.84
CA VAL A 412 -13.54 6.03 2.09
C VAL A 412 -12.57 6.37 3.21
N ALA A 413 -11.58 7.21 2.91
CA ALA A 413 -10.64 7.77 3.87
C ALA A 413 -10.84 9.28 3.99
N LEU A 414 -10.86 9.78 5.22
CA LEU A 414 -11.00 11.19 5.55
C LEU A 414 -9.84 11.61 6.44
N ASP A 415 -9.20 12.72 6.11
CA ASP A 415 -8.13 13.30 6.91
C ASP A 415 -8.64 14.28 7.99
N ASP A 416 -7.73 14.81 8.82
CA ASP A 416 -8.04 15.75 9.89
C ASP A 416 -8.63 17.08 9.37
N TYR A 417 -8.30 17.44 8.11
CA TYR A 417 -8.79 18.63 7.42
C TYR A 417 -10.08 18.43 6.62
N ASN A 418 -10.66 17.24 6.66
CA ASN A 418 -11.85 16.80 5.92
C ASN A 418 -11.67 16.68 4.41
N ASN A 419 -10.45 16.45 3.92
CA ASN A 419 -10.23 15.99 2.56
C ASN A 419 -10.58 14.51 2.47
N GLU A 420 -11.44 14.16 1.52
CA GLU A 420 -11.97 12.80 1.36
C GLU A 420 -11.42 12.13 0.11
N LYS A 421 -10.98 10.88 0.26
CA LYS A 421 -10.74 9.97 -0.87
C LYS A 421 -11.76 8.85 -0.81
N SER A 422 -12.52 8.71 -1.89
CA SER A 422 -13.40 7.55 -2.12
C SER A 422 -12.90 6.76 -3.33
N ILE A 423 -12.66 5.47 -3.16
CA ILE A 423 -12.34 4.53 -4.25
C ILE A 423 -13.34 3.38 -4.22
N SER A 424 -13.76 2.91 -5.40
CA SER A 424 -14.65 1.76 -5.52
C SER A 424 -13.98 0.68 -6.36
N TYR A 425 -14.16 -0.59 -5.96
CA TYR A 425 -13.74 -1.74 -6.75
C TYR A 425 -14.92 -2.63 -7.04
N SER A 426 -15.10 -3.02 -8.31
CA SER A 426 -16.12 -4.00 -8.68
C SER A 426 -15.67 -5.39 -8.24
N LEU A 427 -16.61 -6.19 -7.74
CA LEU A 427 -16.36 -7.55 -7.29
C LEU A 427 -16.66 -8.53 -8.42
N ILE A 428 -15.67 -9.33 -8.80
CA ILE A 428 -15.84 -10.40 -9.80
C ILE A 428 -15.73 -11.74 -9.11
N ARG A 429 -16.74 -12.59 -9.24
CA ARG A 429 -16.68 -13.97 -8.76
C ARG A 429 -16.01 -14.84 -9.81
N THR A 430 -15.01 -15.60 -9.39
CA THR A 430 -14.23 -16.51 -10.23
C THR A 430 -14.70 -17.94 -10.04
N GLU A 431 -14.71 -18.72 -11.12
CA GLU A 431 -15.03 -20.14 -11.04
C GLU A 431 -13.92 -20.93 -10.32
N ILE A 432 -14.25 -22.15 -9.89
CA ILE A 432 -13.32 -23.03 -9.17
C ILE A 432 -13.23 -24.43 -9.80
N THR A 433 -13.84 -24.63 -10.97
CA THR A 433 -13.88 -25.92 -11.64
C THR A 433 -12.64 -26.10 -12.52
N PRO A 434 -11.97 -27.27 -12.49
CA PRO A 434 -10.87 -27.52 -13.40
C PRO A 434 -11.31 -27.78 -14.85
N PRO A 435 -10.52 -27.36 -15.85
CA PRO A 435 -10.80 -27.63 -17.26
C PRO A 435 -10.85 -29.13 -17.58
N GLN A 436 -11.80 -29.58 -18.41
CA GLN A 436 -11.89 -30.98 -18.86
C GLN A 436 -11.14 -31.20 -20.18
N VAL A 437 -10.38 -32.30 -20.29
CA VAL A 437 -9.56 -32.61 -21.47
C VAL A 437 -10.15 -33.76 -22.28
N LEU A 438 -10.27 -33.58 -23.60
CA LEU A 438 -10.73 -34.59 -24.56
C LEU A 438 -9.71 -34.77 -25.70
N ILE A 439 -9.44 -36.01 -26.13
CA ILE A 439 -8.61 -36.33 -27.31
C ILE A 439 -9.50 -36.67 -28.51
N LEU A 440 -9.28 -36.01 -29.64
CA LEU A 440 -10.04 -36.18 -30.88
C LEU A 440 -9.31 -37.06 -31.90
N ALA A 441 -7.99 -36.89 -32.05
CA ALA A 441 -7.15 -37.67 -32.96
C ALA A 441 -5.75 -37.87 -32.36
N PRO A 442 -5.17 -39.09 -32.40
CA PRO A 442 -5.84 -40.36 -32.71
C PRO A 442 -7.03 -40.62 -31.77
N TYR A 443 -7.92 -41.54 -32.15
CA TYR A 443 -9.07 -41.84 -31.30
C TYR A 443 -8.63 -42.38 -29.93
N ALA A 444 -9.08 -41.71 -28.88
CA ALA A 444 -9.03 -42.21 -27.51
C ALA A 444 -10.40 -42.80 -27.15
N SER A 445 -10.42 -44.03 -26.64
CA SER A 445 -11.63 -44.63 -26.07
C SER A 445 -12.01 -44.00 -24.74
N ASP A 446 -13.23 -44.26 -24.29
CA ASP A 446 -13.78 -43.70 -23.04
C ASP A 446 -13.00 -44.14 -21.79
N ASP A 447 -12.28 -45.26 -21.85
CA ASP A 447 -11.35 -45.74 -20.82
C ASP A 447 -9.93 -45.15 -20.95
N GLY A 448 -9.74 -44.16 -21.82
CA GLY A 448 -8.48 -43.43 -21.99
C GLY A 448 -7.41 -44.20 -22.77
N GLN A 449 -7.76 -45.18 -23.62
CA GLN A 449 -6.79 -45.85 -24.51
C GLN A 449 -6.75 -45.20 -25.88
N ILE A 450 -5.55 -44.85 -26.33
CA ILE A 450 -5.24 -44.37 -27.67
C ILE A 450 -4.72 -45.55 -28.49
N TYR A 451 -5.44 -45.92 -29.55
CA TYR A 451 -5.06 -47.03 -30.42
C TYR A 451 -4.15 -46.54 -31.55
N LEU A 452 -3.01 -47.21 -31.72
CA LEU A 452 -2.00 -46.88 -32.71
C LEU A 452 -2.09 -47.83 -33.91
N ASP A 453 -2.22 -47.25 -35.09
CA ASP A 453 -2.25 -47.96 -36.38
C ASP A 453 -0.85 -48.42 -36.82
N ARG A 454 0.20 -47.71 -36.39
CA ARG A 454 1.60 -47.96 -36.73
C ARG A 454 2.48 -47.69 -35.52
N ASN A 455 3.65 -48.29 -35.50
CA ASN A 455 4.62 -48.11 -34.44
C ASN A 455 5.52 -46.87 -34.66
N ASP A 456 4.94 -45.76 -35.14
CA ASP A 456 5.68 -44.54 -35.44
C ASP A 456 6.24 -43.92 -34.14
N PRO A 457 7.47 -43.37 -34.15
CA PRO A 457 8.10 -42.77 -32.97
C PRO A 457 7.39 -41.49 -32.54
N THR A 458 6.66 -40.83 -33.43
CA THR A 458 5.98 -39.56 -33.17
C THR A 458 4.48 -39.69 -33.33
N LEU A 459 3.72 -39.12 -32.38
CA LEU A 459 2.28 -39.07 -32.40
C LEU A 459 1.79 -37.63 -32.50
N PHE A 460 1.03 -37.32 -33.56
CA PHE A 460 0.28 -36.09 -33.66
C PHE A 460 -1.02 -36.22 -32.86
N ILE A 461 -1.26 -35.29 -31.94
CA ILE A 461 -2.43 -35.24 -31.08
C ILE A 461 -3.23 -33.99 -31.38
N GLN A 462 -4.53 -34.16 -31.58
CA GLN A 462 -5.52 -33.11 -31.58
C GLN A 462 -6.53 -33.40 -30.47
N GLY A 463 -6.82 -32.40 -29.64
CA GLY A 463 -7.80 -32.50 -28.56
C GLY A 463 -8.62 -31.23 -28.39
N LYS A 464 -9.51 -31.24 -27.40
CA LYS A 464 -10.37 -30.12 -27.03
C LYS A 464 -10.44 -29.99 -25.51
N ILE A 465 -10.43 -28.75 -25.02
CA ILE A 465 -10.69 -28.45 -23.62
C ILE A 465 -12.10 -27.92 -23.47
N ASN A 466 -12.79 -28.32 -22.41
CA ASN A 466 -14.07 -27.74 -22.02
C ASN A 466 -13.95 -27.11 -20.63
N ASP A 467 -14.32 -25.85 -20.49
CA ASP A 467 -14.25 -25.07 -19.26
C ASP A 467 -15.21 -23.87 -19.29
N GLU A 468 -15.56 -23.33 -18.12
CA GLU A 468 -16.37 -22.11 -18.03
C GLU A 468 -15.53 -20.84 -18.28
N SER A 469 -14.23 -20.92 -18.03
CA SER A 469 -13.27 -19.84 -18.23
C SER A 469 -12.30 -20.07 -19.39
N LYS A 470 -11.43 -19.08 -19.61
CA LYS A 470 -10.39 -19.14 -20.66
C LYS A 470 -9.22 -19.98 -20.16
N ILE A 471 -8.53 -20.62 -21.11
CA ILE A 471 -7.41 -21.50 -20.81
C ILE A 471 -6.08 -20.74 -20.83
N LYS A 472 -5.37 -20.78 -19.71
CA LYS A 472 -4.06 -20.17 -19.53
C LYS A 472 -2.92 -21.00 -20.13
N SER A 473 -2.98 -22.33 -20.01
CA SER A 473 -1.96 -23.20 -20.60
C SER A 473 -2.43 -24.63 -20.82
N VAL A 474 -1.84 -25.28 -21.83
CA VAL A 474 -2.04 -26.71 -22.14
C VAL A 474 -0.70 -27.36 -22.45
N PHE A 475 -0.39 -28.45 -21.76
CA PHE A 475 0.85 -29.22 -21.96
C PHE A 475 0.54 -30.69 -22.21
N ILE A 476 1.34 -31.35 -23.06
CA ILE A 476 1.33 -32.80 -23.26
C ILE A 476 2.72 -33.35 -22.98
N ASP A 477 2.88 -34.15 -21.92
CA ASP A 477 4.17 -34.62 -21.40
C ASP A 477 5.21 -33.48 -21.27
N GLY A 478 4.77 -32.31 -20.82
CA GLY A 478 5.60 -31.11 -20.67
C GLY A 478 5.86 -30.33 -21.97
N VAL A 479 5.39 -30.81 -23.12
CA VAL A 479 5.45 -30.08 -24.41
C VAL A 479 4.25 -29.13 -24.50
N THR A 480 4.49 -27.85 -24.80
CA THR A 480 3.41 -26.88 -24.99
C THR A 480 2.56 -27.25 -26.19
N ALA A 481 1.24 -27.40 -25.98
CA ALA A 481 0.30 -27.58 -27.07
C ALA A 481 -0.09 -26.22 -27.69
N SER A 482 -0.34 -26.20 -29.00
CA SER A 482 -0.85 -25.02 -29.70
C SER A 482 -2.37 -24.97 -29.59
N TYR A 483 -2.90 -23.83 -29.14
CA TYR A 483 -4.34 -23.59 -29.02
C TYR A 483 -4.66 -22.07 -29.09
N PRO A 484 -5.91 -21.67 -29.40
CA PRO A 484 -6.33 -20.26 -29.38
C PRO A 484 -6.52 -19.75 -27.94
N VAL A 485 -5.65 -18.84 -27.47
CA VAL A 485 -5.65 -18.31 -26.09
C VAL A 485 -6.89 -17.46 -25.75
N GLY A 486 -7.59 -16.93 -26.77
CA GLY A 486 -8.76 -16.07 -26.58
C GLY A 486 -10.08 -16.81 -26.38
N ASP A 487 -10.14 -18.09 -26.74
CA ASP A 487 -11.38 -18.85 -26.87
C ASP A 487 -11.75 -19.56 -25.56
N ILE A 488 -13.05 -19.61 -25.28
CA ILE A 488 -13.62 -20.50 -24.27
C ILE A 488 -13.81 -21.86 -24.96
N ASN A 489 -13.37 -22.94 -24.33
CA ASN A 489 -13.34 -24.30 -24.89
C ASN A 489 -12.43 -24.52 -26.13
N PRO A 490 -11.13 -24.14 -26.08
CA PRO A 490 -10.26 -24.21 -27.24
C PRO A 490 -9.94 -25.65 -27.67
N SER A 491 -9.71 -25.85 -28.96
CA SER A 491 -9.04 -27.05 -29.47
C SER A 491 -7.52 -26.88 -29.33
N PHE A 492 -6.81 -27.98 -29.06
CA PHE A 492 -5.36 -27.98 -28.94
C PHE A 492 -4.72 -29.02 -29.86
N THR A 493 -3.48 -28.76 -30.26
CA THR A 493 -2.67 -29.69 -31.07
C THR A 493 -1.23 -29.77 -30.56
N ALA A 494 -0.61 -30.94 -30.64
CA ALA A 494 0.81 -31.12 -30.39
C ALA A 494 1.35 -32.36 -31.12
N SER A 495 2.65 -32.39 -31.40
CA SER A 495 3.35 -33.61 -31.82
C SER A 495 4.29 -34.05 -30.71
N ILE A 496 4.21 -35.30 -30.29
CA ILE A 496 5.00 -35.83 -29.18
C ILE A 496 5.75 -37.10 -29.58
N ASP A 497 6.91 -37.34 -28.96
CA ASP A 497 7.64 -38.61 -29.08
C ASP A 497 6.99 -39.67 -28.15
N ILE A 498 6.69 -40.84 -28.73
CA ILE A 498 6.09 -42.00 -28.09
C ILE A 498 6.94 -43.28 -28.20
N LEU A 499 8.17 -43.23 -28.70
CA LEU A 499 8.97 -44.41 -29.05
C LEU A 499 9.14 -45.43 -27.90
N ASN A 500 9.18 -44.96 -26.65
CA ASN A 500 9.28 -45.78 -25.44
C ASN A 500 8.18 -45.49 -24.41
N LYS A 501 7.04 -44.96 -24.86
CA LYS A 501 5.93 -44.60 -23.98
C LYS A 501 4.78 -45.60 -24.11
N ASN A 502 4.16 -45.88 -22.98
CA ASN A 502 2.90 -46.64 -22.88
C ASN A 502 1.73 -45.72 -22.49
N LYS A 503 1.99 -44.45 -22.21
CA LYS A 503 1.00 -43.44 -21.84
C LYS A 503 1.49 -42.02 -22.11
N ILE A 504 0.57 -41.07 -22.09
CA ILE A 504 0.79 -39.63 -22.21
C ILE A 504 -0.03 -38.90 -21.15
N ILE A 505 0.46 -37.73 -20.70
CA ILE A 505 -0.21 -36.88 -19.71
C ILE A 505 -0.56 -35.55 -20.37
N VAL A 506 -1.80 -35.10 -20.23
CA VAL A 506 -2.25 -33.78 -20.66
C VAL A 506 -2.59 -32.93 -19.45
N GLU A 507 -1.95 -31.79 -19.32
CA GLU A 507 -2.18 -30.82 -18.24
C GLU A 507 -2.83 -29.56 -18.82
N ALA A 508 -3.95 -29.13 -18.23
CA ALA A 508 -4.64 -27.89 -18.59
C ALA A 508 -4.80 -26.99 -17.34
N GLU A 509 -4.55 -25.70 -17.49
CA GLU A 509 -4.75 -24.68 -16.45
C GLU A 509 -5.58 -23.53 -17.01
N ASP A 510 -6.58 -23.07 -16.26
CA ASP A 510 -7.40 -21.92 -16.61
C ASP A 510 -6.78 -20.58 -16.18
N ILE A 511 -7.40 -19.45 -16.52
CA ILE A 511 -6.92 -18.12 -16.13
C ILE A 511 -7.02 -17.82 -14.63
N TYR A 512 -7.77 -18.61 -13.87
CA TYR A 512 -7.98 -18.46 -12.42
C TYR A 512 -7.10 -19.42 -11.57
N GLY A 513 -6.33 -20.29 -12.24
CA GLY A 513 -5.37 -21.21 -11.64
C GLY A 513 -5.93 -22.60 -11.32
N ASN A 514 -7.13 -22.96 -11.78
CA ASN A 514 -7.67 -24.30 -11.66
C ASN A 514 -6.97 -25.22 -12.67
N LYS A 515 -6.55 -26.42 -12.23
CA LYS A 515 -5.70 -27.34 -13.01
C LYS A 515 -6.31 -28.73 -13.12
N GLN A 516 -6.26 -29.30 -14.32
CA GLN A 516 -6.59 -30.70 -14.59
C GLN A 516 -5.38 -31.43 -15.16
N VAL A 517 -5.18 -32.67 -14.74
CA VAL A 517 -4.20 -33.61 -15.27
C VAL A 517 -4.95 -34.84 -15.77
N ALA A 518 -4.88 -35.14 -17.06
CA ALA A 518 -5.53 -36.27 -17.70
C ALA A 518 -4.50 -37.27 -18.25
N GLU A 519 -4.71 -38.57 -18.04
CA GLU A 519 -3.79 -39.64 -18.46
C GLU A 519 -4.43 -40.50 -19.55
N PHE A 520 -3.69 -40.75 -20.64
CA PHE A 520 -4.12 -41.63 -21.73
C PHE A 520 -3.08 -42.71 -22.00
N SER A 521 -3.48 -43.97 -22.09
CA SER A 521 -2.60 -45.12 -22.39
C SER A 521 -2.49 -45.40 -23.89
N LEU A 522 -1.37 -45.95 -24.35
CA LEU A 522 -1.11 -46.23 -25.77
C LEU A 522 -1.26 -47.74 -26.07
N ASN A 523 -2.21 -48.11 -26.93
CA ASN A 523 -2.47 -49.48 -27.34
C ASN A 523 -1.89 -49.77 -28.74
N ARG A 524 -0.91 -50.68 -28.83
CA ARG A 524 -0.15 -51.00 -30.05
C ARG A 524 -0.62 -52.27 -30.78
N THR A 525 -1.72 -52.89 -30.36
CA THR A 525 -2.17 -54.18 -30.93
C THR A 525 -2.52 -54.13 -32.41
N GLY A 526 -3.05 -53.00 -32.90
CA GLY A 526 -3.36 -52.78 -34.32
C GLY A 526 -2.11 -52.76 -35.20
N ALA A 527 -1.06 -52.04 -34.77
CA ALA A 527 0.21 -51.97 -35.47
C ALA A 527 0.87 -53.33 -35.71
N VAL A 528 0.76 -54.27 -34.75
CA VAL A 528 1.33 -55.62 -34.87
C VAL A 528 0.62 -56.46 -35.94
N ILE A 529 -0.71 -56.37 -36.06
CA ILE A 529 -1.48 -57.16 -37.04
C ILE A 529 -1.19 -56.71 -38.47
N SER A 530 -1.00 -55.40 -38.67
CA SER A 530 -0.68 -54.83 -39.99
C SER A 530 0.71 -55.21 -40.51
N GLU A 531 1.61 -55.75 -39.67
CA GLU A 531 2.92 -56.25 -40.12
C GLU A 531 2.84 -57.64 -40.80
N THR A 532 1.85 -58.48 -40.45
CA THR A 532 1.71 -59.85 -40.98
C THR A 532 0.53 -60.02 -41.94
N ASN A 533 -0.52 -59.19 -41.84
CA ASN A 533 -1.67 -59.21 -42.74
C ASN A 533 -1.92 -57.82 -43.37
N PRO A 534 -1.54 -57.66 -44.66
CA PRO A 534 -1.82 -56.54 -45.54
C PRO A 534 -3.14 -55.80 -45.31
N MET A 535 -4.17 -56.64 -45.29
CA MET A 535 -5.59 -56.27 -45.27
C MET A 535 -6.03 -55.79 -43.88
N GLY A 536 -5.18 -55.90 -42.86
CA GLY A 536 -5.51 -55.70 -41.45
C GLY A 536 -6.61 -56.64 -40.99
N LYS A 537 -7.38 -56.22 -39.97
CA LYS A 537 -8.53 -57.01 -39.50
C LYS A 537 -9.62 -57.03 -40.56
N THR A 538 -9.91 -58.23 -41.09
CA THR A 538 -10.94 -58.48 -42.10
C THR A 538 -12.21 -59.04 -41.47
N TRP A 539 -13.32 -58.34 -41.66
CA TRP A 539 -14.64 -58.74 -41.18
C TRP A 539 -15.59 -59.02 -42.34
N VAL A 540 -16.47 -60.00 -42.14
CA VAL A 540 -17.54 -60.36 -43.07
C VAL A 540 -18.89 -60.11 -42.42
N VAL A 541 -19.79 -59.44 -43.13
CA VAL A 541 -21.17 -59.18 -42.72
C VAL A 541 -22.10 -59.88 -43.70
N PHE A 542 -22.85 -60.87 -43.22
CA PHE A 542 -23.95 -61.47 -43.96
C PHE A 542 -25.27 -60.83 -43.56
N ILE A 543 -26.01 -60.34 -44.55
CA ILE A 543 -27.42 -59.98 -44.43
C ILE A 543 -28.21 -61.03 -45.20
N GLU A 544 -29.02 -61.78 -44.47
CA GLU A 544 -29.83 -62.88 -45.01
C GLU A 544 -31.30 -62.58 -44.75
N ASN A 545 -32.05 -62.28 -45.82
CA ASN A 545 -33.48 -62.01 -45.73
C ASN A 545 -34.24 -63.10 -46.49
N SER A 546 -35.03 -63.87 -45.76
CA SER A 546 -35.73 -65.06 -46.28
C SER A 546 -37.21 -65.06 -45.94
N ASN A 547 -37.61 -64.45 -44.83
CA ASN A 547 -38.97 -64.48 -44.33
C ASN A 547 -39.71 -63.16 -44.56
N TYR A 548 -40.34 -63.03 -45.72
CA TYR A 548 -40.96 -61.78 -46.16
C TYR A 548 -42.44 -61.66 -45.79
N SER A 549 -42.84 -60.45 -45.40
CA SER A 549 -44.25 -60.13 -45.09
C SER A 549 -45.13 -60.05 -46.34
N THR A 550 -44.63 -59.45 -47.43
CA THR A 550 -45.41 -59.30 -48.68
C THR A 550 -44.75 -59.91 -49.92
N PHE A 551 -43.44 -60.13 -49.89
CA PHE A 551 -42.72 -60.87 -50.93
C PHE A 551 -42.79 -62.39 -50.67
N ALA A 552 -42.45 -63.21 -51.65
CA ALA A 552 -42.42 -64.66 -51.43
C ALA A 552 -41.22 -65.02 -50.54
N SER A 553 -41.41 -65.88 -49.54
CA SER A 553 -40.29 -66.38 -48.73
C SER A 553 -39.31 -67.19 -49.59
N LEU A 554 -38.02 -67.15 -49.21
CA LEU A 554 -36.93 -67.78 -49.94
C LEU A 554 -36.18 -68.79 -49.05
N ASP A 555 -35.92 -70.00 -49.54
CA ASP A 555 -35.10 -71.00 -48.83
C ASP A 555 -33.61 -70.95 -49.22
N GLY A 556 -33.28 -70.29 -50.33
CA GLY A 556 -31.92 -70.13 -50.88
C GLY A 556 -30.94 -69.35 -50.00
N PRO A 557 -31.28 -68.14 -49.49
CA PRO A 557 -30.32 -67.28 -48.80
C PRO A 557 -29.61 -67.93 -47.61
N VAL A 558 -30.32 -68.75 -46.81
CA VAL A 558 -29.71 -69.49 -45.70
C VAL A 558 -28.66 -70.49 -46.20
N LYS A 559 -28.92 -71.17 -47.32
CA LYS A 559 -27.98 -72.12 -47.93
C LYS A 559 -26.75 -71.40 -48.49
N ASP A 560 -26.96 -70.23 -49.08
CA ASP A 560 -25.91 -69.39 -49.66
C ASP A 560 -24.92 -68.90 -48.59
N VAL A 561 -25.43 -68.35 -47.47
CA VAL A 561 -24.60 -67.93 -46.33
C VAL A 561 -23.79 -69.10 -45.77
N ASN A 562 -24.43 -70.26 -45.55
CA ASN A 562 -23.73 -71.44 -45.04
C ASN A 562 -22.62 -71.93 -46.00
N THR A 563 -22.87 -71.87 -47.31
CA THR A 563 -21.89 -72.25 -48.33
C THR A 563 -20.69 -71.31 -48.32
N MET A 564 -20.93 -70.00 -48.19
CA MET A 564 -19.87 -69.00 -48.11
C MET A 564 -19.08 -69.05 -46.80
N GLN A 565 -19.73 -69.30 -45.67
CA GLN A 565 -19.02 -69.50 -44.39
C GLN A 565 -18.03 -70.67 -44.47
N ARG A 566 -18.42 -71.78 -45.12
CA ARG A 566 -17.50 -72.91 -45.37
C ARG A 566 -16.35 -72.53 -46.29
N ALA A 567 -16.61 -71.73 -47.33
CA ALA A 567 -15.57 -71.26 -48.24
C ALA A 567 -14.55 -70.34 -47.52
N PHE A 568 -15.03 -69.47 -46.63
CA PHE A 568 -14.18 -68.57 -45.83
C PHE A 568 -13.39 -69.26 -44.73
N ALA A 569 -13.68 -70.52 -44.38
CA ALA A 569 -13.00 -71.23 -43.32
C ALA A 569 -11.47 -71.36 -43.53
N ASN A 570 -11.01 -71.32 -44.78
CA ASN A 570 -9.60 -71.40 -45.16
C ASN A 570 -8.90 -70.03 -45.29
N TYR A 571 -9.58 -68.93 -44.93
CA TYR A 571 -9.10 -67.56 -45.10
C TYR A 571 -9.10 -66.78 -43.77
N ASP A 572 -8.25 -65.76 -43.67
CA ASP A 572 -8.07 -64.91 -42.48
C ASP A 572 -9.24 -63.92 -42.25
N ILE A 573 -10.39 -64.48 -41.91
CA ILE A 573 -11.58 -63.72 -41.50
C ILE A 573 -11.62 -63.65 -39.97
N HIS A 574 -11.47 -62.45 -39.44
CA HIS A 574 -11.33 -62.20 -38.00
C HIS A 574 -12.68 -62.17 -37.28
N ASN A 575 -13.76 -61.84 -37.98
CA ASN A 575 -15.11 -61.87 -37.45
C ASN A 575 -16.14 -62.06 -38.56
N ILE A 576 -17.20 -62.80 -38.28
CA ILE A 576 -18.36 -62.96 -39.15
C ILE A 576 -19.60 -62.50 -38.39
N ILE A 577 -20.24 -61.45 -38.89
CA ILE A 577 -21.53 -60.96 -38.40
C ILE A 577 -22.61 -61.52 -39.31
N TRP A 578 -23.58 -62.24 -38.76
CA TRP A 578 -24.73 -62.77 -39.50
C TRP A 578 -26.01 -62.15 -38.96
N LYS A 579 -26.68 -61.35 -39.79
CA LYS A 579 -27.99 -60.75 -39.50
C LYS A 579 -29.05 -61.44 -40.36
N LYS A 580 -30.20 -61.73 -39.74
CA LYS A 580 -31.31 -62.47 -40.36
C LYS A 580 -32.57 -61.62 -40.37
N ASP A 581 -33.31 -61.69 -41.47
CA ASP A 581 -34.65 -61.14 -41.64
C ASP A 581 -34.78 -59.69 -41.12
N LEU A 582 -33.88 -58.82 -41.58
CA LEU A 582 -33.85 -57.43 -41.11
C LEU A 582 -34.96 -56.60 -41.75
N THR A 583 -35.65 -55.83 -40.90
CA THR A 583 -36.52 -54.74 -41.36
C THR A 583 -35.72 -53.56 -41.90
N LYS A 584 -36.37 -52.65 -42.63
CA LYS A 584 -35.68 -51.46 -43.19
C LYS A 584 -35.00 -50.66 -42.08
N ALA A 585 -35.71 -50.37 -40.99
CA ALA A 585 -35.18 -49.59 -39.87
C ALA A 585 -34.00 -50.29 -39.17
N GLU A 586 -34.02 -51.61 -39.06
CA GLU A 586 -32.90 -52.38 -38.48
C GLU A 586 -31.68 -52.38 -39.39
N MET A 587 -31.87 -52.50 -40.71
CA MET A 587 -30.77 -52.34 -41.67
C MET A 587 -30.16 -50.94 -41.57
N GLU A 588 -30.99 -49.89 -41.51
CA GLU A 588 -30.54 -48.51 -41.40
C GLU A 588 -29.75 -48.26 -40.10
N LYS A 589 -30.28 -48.71 -38.96
CA LYS A 589 -29.62 -48.61 -37.65
C LYS A 589 -28.31 -49.39 -37.62
N PHE A 590 -28.32 -50.62 -38.13
CA PHE A 590 -27.15 -51.47 -38.14
C PHE A 590 -26.00 -50.84 -38.94
N PHE A 591 -26.26 -50.41 -40.18
CA PHE A 591 -25.21 -49.83 -41.01
C PHE A 591 -24.76 -48.43 -40.56
N SER A 592 -25.63 -47.63 -39.94
CA SER A 592 -25.31 -46.23 -39.57
C SER A 592 -24.66 -46.07 -38.20
N ILE A 593 -24.95 -46.99 -37.26
CA ILE A 593 -24.55 -46.85 -35.85
C ILE A 593 -23.79 -48.09 -35.40
N GLU A 594 -24.45 -49.26 -35.38
CA GLU A 594 -23.88 -50.46 -34.77
C GLU A 594 -22.57 -50.87 -35.46
N LEU A 595 -22.58 -50.96 -36.80
CA LEU A 595 -21.41 -51.35 -37.57
C LEU A 595 -20.30 -50.30 -37.50
N ARG A 596 -20.63 -49.00 -37.49
CA ARG A 596 -19.67 -47.90 -37.33
C ARG A 596 -18.90 -48.04 -36.02
N ASP A 597 -19.61 -48.18 -34.92
CA ASP A 597 -19.02 -48.22 -33.58
C ASP A 597 -18.18 -49.49 -33.41
N LEU A 598 -18.65 -50.62 -33.95
CA LEU A 598 -17.88 -51.86 -33.97
C LEU A 598 -16.60 -51.75 -34.81
N ILE A 599 -16.66 -51.18 -36.01
CA ILE A 599 -15.50 -50.97 -36.89
C ILE A 599 -14.45 -50.11 -36.19
N LYS A 600 -14.89 -48.99 -35.60
CA LYS A 600 -14.03 -48.05 -34.89
C LYS A 600 -13.38 -48.68 -33.66
N ALA A 601 -14.17 -49.33 -32.81
CA ALA A 601 -13.66 -49.94 -31.57
C ALA A 601 -12.68 -51.09 -31.86
N ASN A 602 -12.88 -51.82 -32.95
CA ASN A 602 -12.07 -53.01 -33.26
C ASN A 602 -10.94 -52.75 -34.24
N GLN A 603 -10.82 -51.54 -34.81
CA GLN A 603 -9.84 -51.19 -35.85
C GLN A 603 -9.94 -52.12 -37.07
N VAL A 604 -11.17 -52.33 -37.55
CA VAL A 604 -11.42 -53.11 -38.77
C VAL A 604 -10.88 -52.34 -39.96
N LYS A 605 -10.05 -52.99 -40.79
CA LYS A 605 -9.46 -52.39 -41.99
C LYS A 605 -10.08 -52.93 -43.28
N SER A 606 -10.61 -54.15 -43.26
CA SER A 606 -11.23 -54.76 -44.44
C SER A 606 -12.64 -55.26 -44.11
N LEU A 607 -13.62 -54.85 -44.90
CA LEU A 607 -15.03 -55.18 -44.69
C LEU A 607 -15.63 -55.80 -45.95
N LEU A 608 -16.19 -57.00 -45.82
CA LEU A 608 -17.01 -57.63 -46.85
C LEU A 608 -18.46 -57.64 -46.39
N ILE A 609 -19.39 -57.11 -47.20
CA ILE A 609 -20.83 -57.18 -46.97
C ILE A 609 -21.44 -58.10 -48.03
N TRP A 610 -22.08 -59.18 -47.61
CA TRP A 610 -22.77 -60.13 -48.47
C TRP A 610 -24.27 -60.07 -48.18
N TYR A 611 -25.05 -59.64 -49.16
CA TYR A 611 -26.51 -59.66 -49.09
C TYR A 611 -27.07 -60.83 -49.88
N ALA A 612 -27.94 -61.63 -49.26
CA ALA A 612 -28.70 -62.71 -49.87
C ALA A 612 -30.20 -62.53 -49.58
N GLY A 613 -31.03 -62.44 -50.62
CA GLY A 613 -32.47 -62.22 -50.51
C GLY A 613 -33.11 -61.68 -51.78
N HIS A 614 -34.34 -61.17 -51.70
CA HIS A 614 -34.97 -60.46 -52.82
C HIS A 614 -34.25 -59.14 -53.12
N GLY A 615 -34.16 -58.82 -54.40
CA GLY A 615 -33.85 -57.50 -54.91
C GLY A 615 -34.98 -56.99 -55.79
N LYS A 616 -34.93 -55.71 -56.15
CA LYS A 616 -35.84 -55.13 -57.14
C LYS A 616 -35.14 -54.03 -57.91
N PHE A 617 -35.44 -53.91 -59.19
CA PHE A 617 -34.87 -52.91 -60.08
C PHE A 617 -35.97 -52.01 -60.61
N ILE A 618 -35.98 -50.74 -60.20
CA ILE A 618 -36.99 -49.75 -60.57
C ILE A 618 -36.27 -48.47 -60.98
N ASN A 619 -36.68 -47.86 -62.10
CA ASN A 619 -36.20 -46.55 -62.56
C ASN A 619 -34.65 -46.40 -62.55
N ASP A 620 -33.94 -47.42 -63.04
CA ASP A 620 -32.47 -47.46 -63.02
C ASP A 620 -31.85 -47.37 -61.61
N VAL A 621 -32.53 -47.92 -60.60
CA VAL A 621 -32.02 -48.05 -59.22
C VAL A 621 -32.27 -49.48 -58.72
N GLY A 622 -31.22 -50.08 -58.15
CA GLY A 622 -31.27 -51.42 -57.56
C GLY A 622 -31.50 -51.33 -56.06
N TYR A 623 -32.40 -52.17 -55.56
CA TYR A 623 -32.79 -52.19 -54.15
C TYR A 623 -32.57 -53.57 -53.53
N TRP A 624 -32.10 -53.59 -52.28
CA TRP A 624 -32.30 -54.72 -51.40
C TRP A 624 -33.69 -54.63 -50.78
N ILE A 625 -34.33 -55.78 -50.57
CA ILE A 625 -35.68 -55.86 -50.04
C ILE A 625 -35.63 -56.28 -48.57
N PRO A 626 -35.92 -55.38 -47.63
CA PRO A 626 -36.17 -55.72 -46.24
C PRO A 626 -37.38 -56.64 -46.07
N VAL A 627 -37.46 -57.38 -44.96
CA VAL A 627 -38.57 -58.33 -44.75
C VAL A 627 -39.94 -57.67 -44.55
N ASP A 628 -39.95 -56.40 -44.13
CA ASP A 628 -41.14 -55.56 -43.95
C ASP A 628 -41.52 -54.75 -45.21
N ALA A 629 -40.78 -54.91 -46.31
CA ALA A 629 -41.04 -54.22 -47.56
C ALA A 629 -42.40 -54.56 -48.16
N GLN A 630 -43.01 -53.58 -48.83
CA GLN A 630 -44.32 -53.68 -49.49
C GLN A 630 -44.14 -53.70 -51.02
N ARG A 631 -44.83 -54.60 -51.73
CA ARG A 631 -44.62 -54.80 -53.19
C ARG A 631 -44.87 -53.57 -54.06
N ASP A 632 -45.72 -52.66 -53.63
CA ASP A 632 -46.15 -51.48 -54.40
C ASP A 632 -45.61 -50.15 -53.82
N ASP A 633 -44.72 -50.21 -52.83
CA ASP A 633 -44.14 -49.02 -52.19
C ASP A 633 -42.61 -49.05 -52.19
N GLU A 634 -42.02 -48.30 -53.14
CA GLU A 634 -40.56 -48.15 -53.30
C GLU A 634 -39.88 -47.54 -52.07
N PHE A 635 -40.59 -46.74 -51.26
CA PHE A 635 -40.01 -46.13 -50.05
C PHE A 635 -39.73 -47.15 -48.95
N THR A 636 -40.31 -48.35 -49.03
CA THR A 636 -40.04 -49.45 -48.09
C THR A 636 -38.79 -50.26 -48.45
N TYR A 637 -38.15 -49.98 -49.59
CA TYR A 637 -36.96 -50.71 -50.03
C TYR A 637 -35.67 -50.07 -49.52
N PHE A 638 -34.61 -50.89 -49.47
CA PHE A 638 -33.30 -50.46 -49.00
C PHE A 638 -32.39 -50.12 -50.17
N ASN A 639 -32.10 -48.83 -50.34
CA ASN A 639 -31.31 -48.28 -51.43
C ASN A 639 -29.81 -48.31 -51.11
N LEU A 640 -28.97 -48.63 -52.10
CA LEU A 640 -27.50 -48.59 -51.97
C LEU A 640 -26.95 -47.20 -51.60
N SER A 641 -27.61 -46.12 -52.01
CA SER A 641 -27.25 -44.75 -51.63
C SER A 641 -27.34 -44.54 -50.11
N PHE A 642 -28.28 -45.20 -49.44
CA PHE A 642 -28.36 -45.20 -47.99
C PHE A 642 -27.19 -45.97 -47.38
N LEU A 643 -26.90 -47.19 -47.87
CA LEU A 643 -25.76 -47.97 -47.40
C LEU A 643 -24.45 -47.16 -47.55
N ARG A 644 -24.28 -46.49 -48.68
CA ARG A 644 -23.15 -45.59 -48.93
C ARG A 644 -23.08 -44.47 -47.89
N GLY A 645 -24.16 -43.71 -47.70
CA GLY A 645 -24.20 -42.60 -46.74
C GLY A 645 -23.97 -43.06 -45.30
N ALA A 646 -24.49 -44.23 -44.93
CA ALA A 646 -24.23 -44.85 -43.63
C ALA A 646 -22.73 -45.17 -43.45
N MET A 647 -22.10 -45.71 -44.50
CA MET A 647 -20.68 -46.09 -44.50
C MET A 647 -19.72 -44.90 -44.45
N GLU A 648 -20.07 -43.74 -45.01
CA GLU A 648 -19.23 -42.52 -45.02
C GLU A 648 -18.64 -42.20 -43.65
N SER A 649 -19.42 -42.41 -42.58
CA SER A 649 -19.02 -42.09 -41.20
C SER A 649 -17.88 -42.96 -40.63
N TYR A 650 -17.55 -44.08 -41.28
CA TYR A 650 -16.45 -44.97 -40.86
C TYR A 650 -15.49 -45.38 -41.98
N LEU A 651 -15.61 -44.83 -43.19
CA LEU A 651 -14.64 -45.03 -44.27
C LEU A 651 -13.23 -44.55 -43.91
N ALA A 652 -13.08 -43.64 -42.95
CA ALA A 652 -11.75 -43.22 -42.49
C ALA A 652 -10.96 -44.40 -41.89
N TYR A 653 -11.66 -45.36 -41.26
CA TYR A 653 -11.06 -46.50 -40.59
C TYR A 653 -10.86 -47.71 -41.52
N LEU A 654 -11.69 -47.86 -42.55
CA LEU A 654 -11.60 -48.94 -43.55
C LEU A 654 -10.60 -48.61 -44.67
N THR A 655 -9.79 -49.60 -45.05
CA THR A 655 -8.96 -49.61 -46.26
C THR A 655 -9.69 -50.30 -47.40
N HIS A 656 -10.25 -51.49 -47.17
CA HIS A 656 -10.93 -52.28 -48.21
C HIS A 656 -12.40 -52.51 -47.88
N THR A 657 -13.26 -52.29 -48.86
CA THR A 657 -14.69 -52.56 -48.80
C THR A 657 -15.10 -53.37 -50.02
N LEU A 658 -15.77 -54.49 -49.80
CA LEU A 658 -16.34 -55.33 -50.86
C LEU A 658 -17.81 -55.61 -50.56
N VAL A 659 -18.70 -55.21 -51.46
CA VAL A 659 -20.15 -55.49 -51.35
C VAL A 659 -20.55 -56.52 -52.39
N ILE A 660 -21.14 -57.62 -51.96
CA ILE A 660 -21.62 -58.70 -52.82
C ILE A 660 -23.14 -58.78 -52.66
N THR A 661 -23.85 -58.74 -53.78
CA THR A 661 -25.31 -58.83 -53.81
C THR A 661 -25.76 -60.06 -54.60
N ASP A 662 -26.21 -61.06 -53.87
CA ASP A 662 -26.82 -62.29 -54.36
C ASP A 662 -28.34 -62.15 -54.24
N ALA A 663 -28.95 -61.43 -55.19
CA ALA A 663 -30.36 -61.05 -55.10
C ALA A 663 -31.07 -61.04 -56.45
N CYS A 664 -32.29 -61.58 -56.46
CA CYS A 664 -33.20 -61.59 -57.61
C CYS A 664 -33.49 -60.17 -58.08
N GLU A 665 -33.60 -59.92 -59.39
CA GLU A 665 -33.91 -58.59 -59.96
C GLU A 665 -33.01 -57.44 -59.45
N SER A 666 -31.80 -57.71 -58.96
CA SER A 666 -30.86 -56.65 -58.52
C SER A 666 -30.45 -55.68 -59.66
N GLY A 667 -30.57 -56.16 -60.91
CA GLY A 667 -30.52 -55.39 -62.14
C GLY A 667 -29.20 -54.67 -62.46
N PRO A 668 -29.09 -54.05 -63.65
CA PRO A 668 -27.89 -53.33 -64.11
C PRO A 668 -27.45 -52.10 -63.30
N SER A 669 -28.25 -51.59 -62.36
CA SER A 669 -28.14 -50.23 -61.78
C SER A 669 -27.61 -50.18 -60.36
N PHE A 670 -27.13 -51.31 -59.83
CA PHE A 670 -26.13 -51.31 -58.75
C PHE A 670 -24.82 -50.53 -59.12
N TYR A 671 -24.79 -49.77 -60.24
CA TYR A 671 -23.62 -49.34 -61.00
C TYR A 671 -23.77 -48.00 -61.76
N GLN A 672 -23.74 -46.86 -61.10
CA GLN A 672 -23.36 -45.61 -61.77
C GLN A 672 -21.90 -45.22 -61.45
N ALA A 673 -20.95 -46.09 -61.80
CA ALA A 673 -19.56 -45.73 -62.12
C ALA A 673 -18.82 -46.93 -62.75
N MET A 674 -18.87 -47.07 -64.08
CA MET A 674 -18.05 -48.04 -64.81
C MET A 674 -17.37 -47.36 -66.02
N ARG A 675 -16.07 -47.07 -65.91
CA ARG A 675 -15.17 -46.72 -67.02
C ARG A 675 -13.78 -47.36 -66.86
N SER A 676 -13.67 -48.49 -66.16
CA SER A 676 -12.39 -49.18 -66.00
C SER A 676 -12.56 -50.67 -66.22
N ASP A 677 -11.69 -51.24 -67.05
CA ASP A 677 -11.63 -52.67 -67.32
C ASP A 677 -11.25 -53.46 -66.06
N LEU A 678 -11.60 -54.74 -66.04
CA LEU A 678 -11.27 -55.67 -64.97
C LEU A 678 -9.75 -55.88 -64.94
N LYS A 679 -9.05 -55.14 -64.08
CA LYS A 679 -7.59 -55.19 -63.98
C LYS A 679 -7.17 -56.24 -62.96
N LYS A 680 -6.80 -57.42 -63.45
CA LYS A 680 -6.26 -58.50 -62.61
C LYS A 680 -5.02 -58.01 -61.84
N ARG A 681 -5.05 -58.16 -60.52
CA ARG A 681 -3.93 -57.90 -59.61
C ARG A 681 -3.29 -59.22 -59.18
N SER A 682 -2.01 -59.19 -58.82
CA SER A 682 -1.29 -60.37 -58.30
C SER A 682 -1.23 -60.33 -56.78
N CYS A 683 -1.23 -61.50 -56.15
CA CYS A 683 -0.90 -61.66 -54.72
C CYS A 683 0.52 -61.18 -54.38
N ASP A 684 1.41 -61.12 -55.37
CA ASP A 684 2.79 -60.66 -55.16
C ASP A 684 2.90 -59.12 -55.09
N ASP A 685 1.84 -58.38 -55.46
CA ASP A 685 1.79 -56.92 -55.40
C ASP A 685 1.27 -56.44 -54.03
N TRP A 686 2.14 -56.51 -53.02
CA TRP A 686 1.78 -56.12 -51.65
C TRP A 686 1.40 -54.64 -51.52
N GLN A 687 1.88 -53.75 -52.39
CA GLN A 687 1.48 -52.34 -52.38
C GLN A 687 0.00 -52.18 -52.73
N ALA A 688 -0.58 -53.08 -53.54
CA ALA A 688 -2.01 -53.07 -53.86
C ALA A 688 -2.92 -53.21 -52.63
N THR A 689 -2.45 -53.82 -51.54
CA THR A 689 -3.18 -53.94 -50.26
C THR A 689 -3.16 -52.66 -49.42
N GLN A 690 -2.41 -51.63 -49.81
CA GLN A 690 -2.35 -50.37 -49.07
C GLN A 690 -3.30 -49.31 -49.65
N PHE A 691 -3.63 -49.43 -50.93
CA PHE A 691 -4.54 -48.52 -51.61
C PHE A 691 -5.98 -48.85 -51.25
N LYS A 692 -6.77 -47.82 -50.95
CA LYS A 692 -8.18 -48.04 -50.63
C LYS A 692 -8.91 -48.71 -51.78
N SER A 693 -9.75 -49.69 -51.48
CA SER A 693 -10.62 -50.34 -52.46
C SER A 693 -12.07 -50.30 -52.00
N SER A 694 -12.98 -49.94 -52.90
CA SER A 694 -14.42 -49.94 -52.65
C SER A 694 -15.13 -50.58 -53.84
N GLN A 695 -15.29 -51.90 -53.77
CA GLN A 695 -15.71 -52.74 -54.90
C GLN A 695 -17.10 -53.36 -54.67
N VAL A 696 -17.84 -53.61 -55.76
CA VAL A 696 -19.16 -54.25 -55.72
C VAL A 696 -19.30 -55.33 -56.80
N PHE A 697 -19.88 -56.46 -56.42
CA PHE A 697 -20.15 -57.60 -57.30
C PHE A 697 -21.61 -58.06 -57.18
N SER A 698 -22.31 -58.21 -58.31
CA SER A 698 -23.73 -58.59 -58.37
C SER A 698 -23.97 -59.75 -59.31
N SER A 699 -24.91 -60.63 -58.97
CA SER A 699 -25.35 -61.76 -59.81
C SER A 699 -26.01 -61.32 -61.14
N ALA A 700 -26.47 -60.06 -61.24
CA ALA A 700 -26.96 -59.34 -62.43
C ALA A 700 -27.80 -60.17 -63.45
N GLY A 701 -29.11 -59.93 -63.45
CA GLY A 701 -30.07 -60.50 -64.38
C GLY A 701 -31.40 -60.82 -63.70
N TYR A 702 -32.25 -61.56 -64.40
CA TYR A 702 -33.43 -62.18 -63.80
C TYR A 702 -33.02 -63.56 -63.27
N GLU A 703 -32.72 -63.63 -61.98
CA GLU A 703 -32.55 -64.88 -61.26
C GLU A 703 -33.90 -65.24 -60.64
N LEU A 704 -34.50 -66.35 -61.08
CA LEU A 704 -35.58 -66.96 -60.31
C LEU A 704 -34.97 -67.39 -58.98
N ALA A 705 -35.67 -67.15 -57.87
CA ALA A 705 -35.20 -67.61 -56.58
C ALA A 705 -35.23 -69.15 -56.56
N VAL A 706 -34.08 -69.77 -56.83
CA VAL A 706 -33.90 -71.22 -56.90
C VAL A 706 -32.97 -71.63 -55.75
N ASP A 707 -33.27 -72.78 -55.16
CA ASP A 707 -32.58 -73.39 -54.00
C ASP A 707 -31.07 -73.70 -54.16
N ASP A 708 -30.46 -73.36 -55.29
CA ASP A 708 -29.07 -73.69 -55.65
C ASP A 708 -28.46 -72.58 -56.54
N SER A 709 -28.15 -71.43 -55.93
CA SER A 709 -27.55 -70.25 -56.62
C SER A 709 -26.25 -70.66 -57.32
N GLN A 710 -26.26 -70.66 -58.65
CA GLN A 710 -25.07 -70.94 -59.45
C GLN A 710 -23.98 -69.89 -59.20
N PHE A 711 -24.40 -68.65 -58.91
CA PHE A 711 -23.53 -67.54 -58.55
C PHE A 711 -22.75 -67.84 -57.27
N THR A 712 -23.45 -68.13 -56.17
CA THR A 712 -22.84 -68.40 -54.86
C THR A 712 -22.02 -69.68 -54.86
N ARG A 713 -22.50 -70.75 -55.50
CA ARG A 713 -21.73 -71.99 -55.64
C ARG A 713 -20.42 -71.78 -56.40
N THR A 714 -20.44 -71.02 -57.49
CA THR A 714 -19.22 -70.75 -58.26
C THR A 714 -18.25 -69.88 -57.48
N PHE A 715 -18.75 -68.86 -56.75
CA PHE A 715 -17.93 -68.01 -55.89
C PHE A 715 -17.24 -68.84 -54.80
N ALA A 716 -18.01 -69.66 -54.08
CA ALA A 716 -17.49 -70.55 -53.05
C ALA A 716 -16.48 -71.56 -53.61
N THR A 717 -16.76 -72.15 -54.77
CA THR A 717 -15.85 -73.11 -55.43
C THR A 717 -14.55 -72.44 -55.85
N ALA A 718 -14.60 -71.19 -56.33
CA ALA A 718 -13.42 -70.43 -56.70
C ALA A 718 -12.48 -70.16 -55.52
N LEU A 719 -13.05 -69.92 -54.32
CA LEU A 719 -12.29 -69.79 -53.08
C LEU A 719 -11.78 -71.13 -52.56
N GLN A 720 -12.60 -72.18 -52.58
CA GLN A 720 -12.24 -73.50 -52.04
C GLN A 720 -11.14 -74.18 -52.86
N ASN A 721 -11.17 -74.02 -54.18
CA ASN A 721 -10.20 -74.63 -55.10
C ASN A 721 -9.01 -73.70 -55.40
N ASN A 722 -8.81 -72.63 -54.62
CA ASN A 722 -7.65 -71.76 -54.77
C ASN A 722 -6.39 -72.41 -54.18
N PRO A 723 -5.35 -72.70 -54.98
CA PRO A 723 -4.11 -73.29 -54.48
C PRO A 723 -3.10 -72.25 -53.93
N ASN A 724 -3.37 -70.95 -54.13
CA ASN A 724 -2.44 -69.87 -53.81
C ASN A 724 -2.65 -69.32 -52.39
N ALA A 725 -1.61 -68.70 -51.81
CA ALA A 725 -1.66 -68.05 -50.50
C ALA A 725 -2.67 -66.88 -50.42
N CYS A 726 -3.11 -66.37 -51.57
CA CYS A 726 -4.16 -65.38 -51.66
C CYS A 726 -4.97 -65.56 -52.96
N ILE A 727 -6.14 -64.94 -53.05
CA ILE A 727 -6.87 -64.78 -54.32
C ILE A 727 -7.47 -63.37 -54.40
N PRO A 728 -7.19 -62.60 -55.47
CA PRO A 728 -7.82 -61.30 -55.69
C PRO A 728 -9.29 -61.49 -56.08
N ILE A 729 -10.16 -60.57 -55.67
CA ILE A 729 -11.58 -60.63 -56.01
C ILE A 729 -11.81 -60.67 -57.53
N GLU A 730 -10.95 -60.02 -58.32
CA GLU A 730 -11.03 -60.04 -59.78
C GLU A 730 -10.99 -61.47 -60.36
N ASP A 731 -10.20 -62.36 -59.77
CA ASP A 731 -10.08 -63.76 -60.21
C ASP A 731 -11.32 -64.57 -59.86
N VAL A 732 -11.93 -64.30 -58.71
CA VAL A 732 -13.20 -64.92 -58.31
C VAL A 732 -14.31 -64.46 -59.26
N VAL A 733 -14.38 -63.15 -59.51
CA VAL A 733 -15.34 -62.53 -60.42
C VAL A 733 -15.23 -63.09 -61.83
N ALA A 734 -14.03 -63.22 -62.39
CA ALA A 734 -13.82 -63.75 -63.73
C ALA A 734 -14.33 -65.21 -63.87
N LYS A 735 -14.09 -66.04 -62.85
CA LYS A 735 -14.60 -67.42 -62.80
C LYS A 735 -16.12 -67.47 -62.72
N VAL A 736 -16.73 -66.64 -61.87
CA VAL A 736 -18.19 -66.56 -61.73
C VAL A 736 -18.84 -66.07 -63.02
N ALA A 737 -18.32 -64.99 -63.63
CA ALA A 737 -18.83 -64.44 -64.89
C ALA A 737 -18.78 -65.46 -66.04
N THR A 738 -17.73 -66.27 -66.12
CA THR A 738 -17.59 -67.32 -67.14
C THR A 738 -18.58 -68.47 -66.93
N SER A 739 -18.68 -68.99 -65.70
CA SER A 739 -19.58 -70.10 -65.35
C SER A 739 -21.05 -69.75 -65.58
N VAL A 740 -21.46 -68.55 -65.14
CA VAL A 740 -22.85 -68.11 -65.17
C VAL A 740 -23.25 -67.57 -66.56
N GLY A 741 -22.36 -66.87 -67.27
CA GLY A 741 -22.63 -66.29 -68.59
C GLY A 741 -22.84 -67.30 -69.71
N SER A 742 -22.37 -68.54 -69.54
CA SER A 742 -22.53 -69.64 -70.51
C SER A 742 -24.00 -70.06 -70.73
N ASN A 743 -24.91 -69.72 -69.82
CA ASN A 743 -26.33 -70.07 -69.87
C ASN A 743 -27.23 -68.98 -70.52
N ASN A 744 -26.67 -67.92 -71.10
CA ASN A 744 -27.38 -66.80 -71.78
C ASN A 744 -28.44 -66.04 -70.96
N GLN A 745 -28.68 -66.38 -69.69
CA GLN A 745 -29.74 -65.80 -68.85
C GLN A 745 -29.23 -64.80 -67.79
N GLN A 746 -27.94 -64.83 -67.44
CA GLN A 746 -27.35 -63.97 -66.42
C GLN A 746 -25.99 -63.43 -66.89
N LYS A 747 -25.70 -62.17 -66.59
CA LYS A 747 -24.41 -61.53 -66.91
C LYS A 747 -23.92 -60.77 -65.68
N PRO A 748 -23.24 -61.46 -64.72
CA PRO A 748 -22.71 -60.85 -63.51
C PRO A 748 -21.92 -59.59 -63.81
N LYS A 749 -22.03 -58.60 -62.92
CA LYS A 749 -21.36 -57.31 -63.07
C LYS A 749 -20.43 -57.06 -61.91
N PHE A 750 -19.28 -56.44 -62.18
CA PHE A 750 -18.26 -56.07 -61.20
C PHE A 750 -17.78 -54.65 -61.42
N GLY A 751 -17.67 -53.85 -60.37
CA GLY A 751 -17.27 -52.45 -60.48
C GLY A 751 -16.94 -51.78 -59.14
N LYS A 752 -16.85 -50.45 -59.16
CA LYS A 752 -16.57 -49.62 -57.98
C LYS A 752 -17.86 -49.07 -57.37
N ILE A 753 -17.86 -48.88 -56.05
CA ILE A 753 -19.00 -48.25 -55.34
C ILE A 753 -18.89 -46.73 -55.50
N THR A 754 -19.79 -46.13 -56.27
CA THR A 754 -19.79 -44.68 -56.56
C THR A 754 -19.90 -43.83 -55.30
N GLY A 755 -18.93 -42.93 -55.07
CA GLY A 755 -18.93 -41.98 -53.95
C GLY A 755 -18.17 -42.46 -52.71
N LEU A 756 -17.71 -43.71 -52.67
CA LEU A 756 -16.73 -44.16 -51.67
C LEU A 756 -15.30 -43.92 -52.20
N LYS A 757 -14.35 -43.71 -51.28
CA LYS A 757 -12.92 -43.56 -51.63
C LYS A 757 -12.38 -44.87 -52.21
N ASP A 758 -11.77 -44.78 -53.38
CA ASP A 758 -11.11 -45.89 -54.06
C ASP A 758 -9.86 -45.36 -54.78
N GLU A 759 -8.73 -46.02 -54.56
CA GLU A 759 -7.41 -45.65 -55.05
C GLU A 759 -6.84 -46.76 -55.97
N ASP A 760 -7.70 -47.41 -56.75
CA ASP A 760 -7.36 -48.55 -57.63
C ASP A 760 -6.76 -49.76 -56.89
N GLY A 761 -7.03 -49.88 -55.58
CA GLY A 761 -6.73 -51.07 -54.78
C GLY A 761 -7.63 -52.26 -55.14
N THR A 762 -7.36 -53.42 -54.54
CA THR A 762 -8.22 -54.61 -54.70
C THR A 762 -8.45 -55.30 -53.36
N PHE A 763 -9.61 -55.95 -53.22
CA PHE A 763 -9.90 -56.82 -52.09
C PHE A 763 -9.24 -58.20 -52.29
N PHE A 764 -8.33 -58.58 -51.39
CA PHE A 764 -7.72 -59.91 -51.38
C PHE A 764 -8.32 -60.82 -50.31
N PHE A 765 -8.54 -62.07 -50.67
CA PHE A 765 -8.74 -63.13 -49.68
C PHE A 765 -7.38 -63.76 -49.38
N ILE A 766 -6.90 -63.64 -48.14
CA ILE A 766 -5.62 -64.20 -47.67
C ILE A 766 -5.87 -65.54 -46.97
N ALA A 767 -5.17 -66.60 -47.39
CA ALA A 767 -5.29 -67.93 -46.80
C ALA A 767 -4.68 -67.96 -45.38
N LYS A 768 -5.24 -68.81 -44.50
CA LYS A 768 -4.77 -69.03 -43.12
C LYS A 768 -3.40 -69.70 -43.02
#